data_AF-A0A1M5MLM9-F1
#
_entry.id   AF-A0A1M5MLM9-F1
#
_cell.length_a   1.000
_cell.length_b   1.000
_cell.length_c   1.000
_cell.angle_alpha   90.00
_cell.angle_beta   90.00
_cell.angle_gamma   90.00
#
_symmetry.space_group_name_H-M   'P 1'
#
loop_
_entity.id
_entity.type
_entity.pdbx_description
1 polymer ?
#
loop_
_entity_poly.entity_id
_entity_poly.type
_entity_poly.pdbx_seq_one_letter_code
_entity_poly.pdbx_strand_id
1 'polypeptide(L)'
;MRLTFSNYYLFYSMHLPKINIPKKYLKIGAWVLGVFLLLSVIGGFIAYSKREALLKTMMAKAIAKADKDYGLEIKIGESGFSGLSTVHMKNISVVPKDRDTLSTIDDFTVGVKLFPLIFGNVKLSEIILNKGKLNVVFKDSLSNLDFFLKRKKKNTEKKTKSDLADIAHNLLNQVLYKIPDNMEIKDLMLLVNDNDTAKLKFLTTTATINDGELLSSIVVNDNAATWHVNGTVKPGRRQLDVMLFADDKKVELPYLEHKLKAKFSFDTVRTEMKSADYSGDDFKIKGSWSVKNLMVNHPKIASNDIVIPDAKIDADMLIGPNYVALDSSSTVFLKKATLHPYVKYTLSPNKIYELKIQAPEQDAQEVLNAFPQGLFESLDGLKVSGKVKYDLNFYLDSATPDSVRFNSGLTPSNFKILKWGKTNLQKINKDFVYTPYERGKPMRDILIGPSNPNFTPLSGVSSNFKNAILTSEDPSFFTHKGFVQESIRKSFAVNFKEKKFVRGGSTISMQLVKNIFLSRQKTLARKAEEILIVWLIENNHLISKNRMLEVYFNIIEMGQNIYGIGEATRYYFGKRPSDLNIGEGIFLANIVPRPKIALYKFRGDGGLKDYLYPYFKYIGNIMAKRGLTPSDSSGYGFYNVQLRPGLRQYLLPDSTTVDTTAFDNDDPLPAIETHDESKSLFDRIFGGGSKKDTTSKPVIKTDTLQKTKKQLRQERREQRRKEKELEKQLEQSKENS
;
A
#
# COMPACT_ATOMS: atom_id res chain seq x y z
N MET A 1 -72.80 -12.76 -6.07
CA MET A 1 -71.87 -13.24 -7.11
C MET A 1 -70.46 -12.87 -6.62
N ARG A 2 -69.82 -13.72 -5.78
CA ARG A 2 -68.76 -14.72 -6.11
C ARG A 2 -67.53 -14.06 -6.75
N LEU A 3 -66.27 -14.18 -6.28
CA LEU A 3 -65.51 -15.20 -5.49
C LEU A 3 -64.35 -14.50 -4.72
N THR A 4 -63.96 -14.76 -3.45
CA THR A 4 -63.22 -15.89 -2.78
C THR A 4 -61.84 -16.28 -3.32
N PHE A 5 -60.83 -16.35 -2.42
CA PHE A 5 -59.70 -17.33 -2.23
C PHE A 5 -58.54 -16.60 -1.48
N SER A 6 -57.95 -16.96 -0.33
CA SER A 6 -57.65 -18.19 0.45
C SER A 6 -56.29 -18.88 0.18
N ASN A 7 -55.54 -19.09 1.29
CA ASN A 7 -54.43 -20.03 1.59
C ASN A 7 -53.02 -19.78 1.00
N TYR A 8 -51.86 -20.23 1.56
CA TYR A 8 -51.53 -21.39 2.41
C TYR A 8 -50.25 -21.16 3.29
N TYR A 9 -50.29 -21.60 4.56
CA TYR A 9 -49.13 -22.08 5.34
C TYR A 9 -49.23 -23.62 5.39
N LEU A 10 -48.17 -24.34 5.00
CA LEU A 10 -48.13 -25.81 5.05
C LEU A 10 -47.09 -26.26 6.08
N PHE A 11 -47.57 -26.64 7.27
CA PHE A 11 -46.82 -27.37 8.29
C PHE A 11 -46.82 -28.85 7.91
N TYR A 12 -45.68 -29.39 7.48
CA TYR A 12 -45.51 -30.85 7.33
C TYR A 12 -45.20 -31.45 8.70
N SER A 13 -46.21 -32.07 9.31
CA SER A 13 -46.05 -32.93 10.50
C SER A 13 -45.51 -34.29 10.05
N MET A 14 -44.21 -34.53 10.22
CA MET A 14 -43.68 -35.90 10.15
C MET A 14 -44.12 -36.65 11.42
N HIS A 15 -45.14 -37.50 11.28
CA HIS A 15 -45.42 -38.56 12.24
C HIS A 15 -44.22 -39.53 12.29
N LEU A 16 -43.50 -39.54 13.41
CA LEU A 16 -42.55 -40.61 13.71
C LEU A 16 -43.33 -41.93 13.81
N PRO A 17 -42.89 -43.02 13.14
CA PRO A 17 -43.54 -44.31 13.28
C PRO A 17 -43.43 -44.77 14.74
N LYS A 18 -44.55 -45.22 15.32
CA LYS A 18 -44.54 -45.90 16.64
C LYS A 18 -43.80 -47.23 16.49
N ILE A 19 -42.49 -47.20 16.76
CA ILE A 19 -41.66 -48.40 16.83
C ILE A 19 -42.11 -49.17 18.07
N ASN A 20 -42.83 -50.28 17.88
CA ASN A 20 -43.27 -51.14 18.96
C ASN A 20 -42.11 -52.08 19.35
N ILE A 21 -41.18 -51.57 20.18
CA ILE A 21 -40.01 -52.33 20.63
C ILE A 21 -40.47 -53.41 21.62
N PRO A 22 -40.24 -54.71 21.36
CA PRO A 22 -40.60 -55.77 22.30
C PRO A 22 -39.90 -55.57 23.66
N LYS A 23 -40.62 -55.73 24.78
CA LYS A 23 -40.10 -55.52 26.16
C LYS A 23 -38.76 -56.23 26.44
N LYS A 24 -38.46 -57.33 25.74
CA LYS A 24 -37.19 -58.06 25.80
C LYS A 24 -35.99 -57.22 25.31
N TYR A 25 -36.12 -56.51 24.19
CA TYR A 25 -35.05 -55.66 23.65
C TYR A 25 -34.90 -54.35 24.43
N LEU A 26 -35.97 -53.83 25.03
CA LEU A 26 -35.91 -52.71 25.99
C LEU A 26 -35.14 -53.09 27.26
N LYS A 27 -35.34 -54.31 27.79
CA LYS A 27 -34.58 -54.83 28.94
C LYS A 27 -33.11 -55.09 28.60
N ILE A 28 -32.83 -55.68 27.44
CA ILE A 28 -31.44 -55.90 26.97
C ILE A 28 -30.76 -54.54 26.73
N GLY A 29 -31.43 -53.60 26.07
CA GLY A 29 -30.96 -52.24 25.88
C GLY A 29 -30.65 -51.55 27.22
N ALA A 30 -31.55 -51.64 28.20
CA ALA A 30 -31.33 -51.07 29.53
C ALA A 30 -30.17 -51.75 30.28
N TRP A 31 -29.97 -53.06 30.12
CA TRP A 31 -28.84 -53.78 30.73
C TRP A 31 -27.51 -53.41 30.06
N VAL A 32 -27.47 -53.33 28.73
CA VAL A 32 -26.30 -52.88 27.98
C VAL A 32 -25.95 -51.45 28.33
N LEU A 33 -26.95 -50.57 28.42
CA LEU A 33 -26.77 -49.17 28.82
C LEU A 33 -26.31 -49.07 30.28
N GLY A 34 -26.88 -49.88 31.18
CA GLY A 34 -26.48 -49.96 32.59
C GLY A 34 -25.06 -50.48 32.81
N VAL A 35 -24.65 -51.55 32.12
CA VAL A 35 -23.27 -52.07 32.13
C VAL A 35 -22.30 -51.07 31.52
N PHE A 36 -22.68 -50.42 30.42
CA PHE A 36 -21.87 -49.36 29.82
C PHE A 36 -21.69 -48.17 30.77
N LEU A 37 -22.74 -47.77 31.48
CA LEU A 37 -22.70 -46.71 32.49
C LEU A 37 -21.81 -47.11 33.66
N LEU A 38 -21.92 -48.36 34.14
CA LEU A 38 -21.09 -48.92 35.22
C LEU A 38 -19.60 -48.95 34.82
N LEU A 39 -19.29 -49.47 33.63
CA LEU A 39 -17.92 -49.50 33.10
C LEU A 39 -17.38 -48.09 32.86
N SER A 40 -18.23 -47.14 32.44
CA SER A 40 -17.85 -45.73 32.29
C SER A 40 -17.57 -45.06 33.64
N VAL A 41 -18.33 -45.40 34.69
CA VAL A 41 -18.11 -44.91 36.06
C VAL A 41 -16.83 -45.50 36.65
N ILE A 42 -16.60 -46.81 36.50
CA ILE A 42 -15.37 -47.47 36.95
C ILE A 42 -14.15 -46.94 36.19
N GLY A 43 -14.25 -46.84 34.86
CA GLY A 43 -13.21 -46.26 34.01
C GLY A 43 -12.94 -44.78 34.35
N GLY A 44 -14.00 -44.01 34.61
CA GLY A 44 -13.92 -42.63 35.07
C GLY A 44 -13.23 -42.50 36.44
N PHE A 45 -13.53 -43.39 37.39
CA PHE A 45 -12.89 -43.44 38.70
C PHE A 45 -11.39 -43.79 38.61
N ILE A 46 -11.03 -44.73 37.75
CA ILE A 46 -9.62 -45.09 37.50
C ILE A 46 -8.89 -43.91 36.84
N ALA A 47 -9.50 -43.26 35.84
CA ALA A 47 -8.93 -42.08 35.19
C ALA A 47 -8.75 -40.92 36.18
N TYR A 48 -9.73 -40.70 37.06
CA TYR A 48 -9.70 -39.67 38.09
C TYR A 48 -8.60 -39.93 39.13
N SER A 49 -8.46 -41.16 39.62
CA SER A 49 -7.43 -41.50 40.62
C SER A 49 -6.01 -41.40 40.06
N LYS A 50 -5.80 -41.67 38.77
CA LYS A 50 -4.49 -41.60 38.10
C LYS A 50 -4.15 -40.24 37.47
N ARG A 51 -5.09 -39.28 37.46
CA ARG A 51 -4.94 -38.02 36.72
C ARG A 51 -3.73 -37.18 37.12
N GLU A 52 -3.37 -37.14 38.41
CA GLU A 52 -2.24 -36.35 38.91
C GLU A 52 -0.90 -36.90 38.40
N ALA A 53 -0.75 -38.23 38.42
CA ALA A 53 0.43 -38.90 37.87
C ALA A 53 0.53 -38.71 36.35
N LEU A 54 -0.62 -38.76 35.66
CA LEU A 54 -0.69 -38.49 34.22
C LEU A 54 -0.34 -37.04 33.89
N LEU A 55 -0.83 -36.06 34.66
CA LEU A 55 -0.51 -34.64 34.49
C LEU A 55 0.98 -34.40 34.62
N LYS A 56 1.62 -34.89 35.69
CA LYS A 56 3.08 -34.77 35.86
C LYS A 56 3.85 -35.34 34.67
N THR A 57 3.45 -36.51 34.19
CA THR A 57 4.09 -37.16 33.03
C THR A 57 3.88 -36.36 31.74
N MET A 58 2.66 -35.86 31.51
CA MET A 58 2.33 -35.04 30.33
C MET A 58 3.06 -33.70 30.36
N MET A 59 3.15 -33.05 31.53
CA MET A 59 3.88 -31.79 31.71
C MET A 59 5.38 -31.98 31.47
N ALA A 60 5.99 -33.02 32.04
CA ALA A 60 7.40 -33.34 31.78
C ALA A 60 7.65 -33.56 30.27
N LYS A 61 6.76 -34.29 29.59
CA LYS A 61 6.83 -34.50 28.14
C LYS A 61 6.65 -33.20 27.35
N ALA A 62 5.77 -32.31 27.80
CA ALA A 62 5.52 -31.02 27.16
C ALA A 62 6.72 -30.06 27.34
N ILE A 63 7.30 -29.99 28.53
CA ILE A 63 8.51 -29.20 28.83
C ILE A 63 9.70 -29.71 28.01
N ALA A 64 9.93 -31.03 27.99
CA ALA A 64 10.99 -31.64 27.19
C ALA A 64 10.80 -31.39 25.68
N LYS A 65 9.55 -31.42 25.21
CA LYS A 65 9.22 -31.07 23.82
C LYS A 65 9.46 -29.59 23.54
N ALA A 66 9.09 -28.70 24.46
CA ALA A 66 9.31 -27.26 24.31
C ALA A 66 10.81 -26.92 24.23
N ASP A 67 11.63 -27.56 25.07
CA ASP A 67 13.08 -27.42 24.98
C ASP A 67 13.63 -27.98 23.66
N LYS A 68 13.20 -29.17 23.25
CA LYS A 68 13.68 -29.82 22.02
C LYS A 68 13.27 -29.08 20.74
N ASP A 69 12.00 -28.72 20.62
CA ASP A 69 11.44 -28.15 19.38
C ASP A 69 11.69 -26.64 19.29
N TYR A 70 11.76 -25.92 20.42
CA TYR A 70 11.81 -24.46 20.45
C TYR A 70 12.99 -23.88 21.25
N GLY A 71 13.75 -24.70 22.00
CA GLY A 71 14.84 -24.21 22.84
C GLY A 71 14.33 -23.38 24.03
N LEU A 72 13.19 -23.76 24.60
CA LEU A 72 12.58 -23.10 25.76
C LEU A 72 12.84 -23.88 27.05
N GLU A 73 13.50 -23.24 28.00
CA GLU A 73 13.56 -23.71 29.39
C GLU A 73 12.29 -23.24 30.11
N ILE A 74 11.43 -24.21 30.45
CA ILE A 74 10.19 -23.96 31.19
C ILE A 74 10.32 -24.55 32.58
N LYS A 75 10.16 -23.71 33.61
CA LYS A 75 10.07 -24.12 35.01
C LYS A 75 8.66 -23.90 35.52
N ILE A 76 8.13 -24.85 36.27
CA ILE A 76 6.82 -24.79 36.92
C ILE A 76 7.05 -25.28 38.34
N GLY A 77 6.78 -24.44 39.35
CA GLY A 77 7.04 -24.76 40.74
C GLY A 77 6.04 -25.77 41.30
N GLU A 78 4.76 -25.45 41.21
CA GLU A 78 3.67 -26.32 41.65
C GLU A 78 2.65 -26.50 40.52
N SER A 79 2.04 -27.68 40.46
CA SER A 79 0.97 -27.98 39.51
C SER A 79 0.04 -29.06 40.06
N GLY A 80 -1.27 -28.93 39.83
CA GLY A 80 -2.25 -29.95 40.21
C GLY A 80 -3.63 -29.66 39.62
N PHE A 81 -4.59 -30.56 39.84
CA PHE A 81 -5.98 -30.32 39.45
C PHE A 81 -6.77 -29.61 40.55
N SER A 82 -7.49 -28.55 40.19
CA SER A 82 -8.46 -27.87 41.06
C SER A 82 -9.93 -28.25 40.78
N GLY A 83 -10.15 -29.23 39.88
CA GLY A 83 -11.48 -29.71 39.48
C GLY A 83 -11.39 -30.97 38.63
N LEU A 84 -12.42 -31.28 37.82
CA LEU A 84 -12.41 -32.45 36.91
C LEU A 84 -11.46 -32.26 35.71
N SER A 85 -11.38 -31.05 35.17
CA SER A 85 -10.61 -30.71 33.97
C SER A 85 -9.85 -29.39 34.06
N THR A 86 -9.72 -28.85 35.28
CA THR A 86 -9.01 -27.61 35.56
C THR A 86 -7.67 -27.90 36.21
N VAL A 87 -6.61 -27.36 35.60
CA VAL A 87 -5.24 -27.48 36.07
C VAL A 87 -4.79 -26.11 36.58
N HIS A 88 -4.25 -26.10 37.79
CA HIS A 88 -3.65 -24.94 38.42
C HIS A 88 -2.12 -25.13 38.46
N MET A 89 -1.39 -24.04 38.22
CA MET A 89 0.06 -23.99 38.15
C MET A 89 0.57 -22.71 38.82
N LYS A 90 1.68 -22.83 39.56
CA LYS A 90 2.35 -21.69 40.21
C LYS A 90 3.81 -21.57 39.82
N ASN A 91 4.33 -20.34 39.91
CA ASN A 91 5.74 -20.01 39.69
C ASN A 91 6.25 -20.52 38.34
N ILE A 92 5.51 -20.19 37.27
CA ILE A 92 5.89 -20.53 35.91
C ILE A 92 6.96 -19.55 35.43
N SER A 93 8.04 -20.05 34.85
CA SER A 93 9.05 -19.24 34.17
C SER A 93 9.38 -19.85 32.82
N VAL A 94 9.40 -19.01 31.78
CA VAL A 94 9.74 -19.39 30.41
C VAL A 94 10.95 -18.58 29.96
N VAL A 95 12.06 -19.26 29.70
CA VAL A 95 13.33 -18.66 29.30
C VAL A 95 13.80 -19.32 28.01
N PRO A 96 13.87 -18.58 26.89
CA PRO A 96 14.52 -19.10 25.69
C PRO A 96 16.04 -19.25 25.92
N LYS A 97 16.64 -20.32 25.39
CA LYS A 97 18.09 -20.55 25.50
C LYS A 97 18.90 -19.36 25.02
N ASP A 98 19.89 -18.95 25.81
CA ASP A 98 20.81 -17.83 25.56
C ASP A 98 20.11 -16.48 25.34
N ARG A 99 18.92 -16.28 25.96
CA ARG A 99 18.12 -15.05 25.84
C ARG A 99 17.54 -14.65 27.19
N ASP A 100 17.07 -13.41 27.26
CA ASP A 100 16.37 -12.88 28.44
C ASP A 100 15.07 -13.64 28.70
N THR A 101 14.72 -13.76 29.99
CA THR A 101 13.45 -14.34 30.44
C THR A 101 12.28 -13.74 29.68
N LEU A 102 11.51 -14.60 29.02
CA LEU A 102 10.37 -14.20 28.22
C LEU A 102 9.15 -13.97 29.11
N SER A 103 8.83 -14.92 30.00
CA SER A 103 7.61 -14.83 30.79
C SER A 103 7.79 -15.39 32.19
N THR A 104 7.19 -14.73 33.19
CA THR A 104 7.00 -15.26 34.54
C THR A 104 5.53 -15.14 34.93
N ILE A 105 4.96 -16.16 35.56
CA ILE A 105 3.57 -16.15 36.03
C ILE A 105 3.52 -16.74 37.43
N ASP A 106 2.97 -16.00 38.39
CA ASP A 106 2.89 -16.44 39.78
C ASP A 106 1.79 -17.49 39.95
N ASP A 107 0.59 -17.21 39.43
CA ASP A 107 -0.58 -18.10 39.53
C ASP A 107 -1.31 -18.17 38.18
N PHE A 108 -1.48 -19.40 37.67
CA PHE A 108 -2.13 -19.66 36.41
C PHE A 108 -3.05 -20.88 36.50
N THR A 109 -4.32 -20.68 36.22
CA THR A 109 -5.33 -21.73 36.12
C THR A 109 -5.81 -21.84 34.68
N VAL A 110 -5.90 -23.06 34.18
CA VAL A 110 -6.44 -23.35 32.86
C VAL A 110 -7.40 -24.53 32.94
N GLY A 111 -8.63 -24.34 32.50
CA GLY A 111 -9.62 -25.40 32.35
C GLY A 111 -9.80 -25.78 30.89
N VAL A 112 -10.08 -27.08 30.67
CA VAL A 112 -10.43 -27.61 29.35
C VAL A 112 -11.83 -28.20 29.35
N LYS A 113 -12.52 -28.12 28.22
CA LYS A 113 -13.82 -28.76 28.03
C LYS A 113 -13.64 -30.27 27.88
N LEU A 114 -14.33 -31.04 28.73
CA LEU A 114 -14.26 -32.51 28.74
C LEU A 114 -14.76 -33.15 27.44
N PHE A 115 -15.90 -32.70 26.91
CA PHE A 115 -16.52 -33.35 25.75
C PHE A 115 -15.65 -33.28 24.47
N PRO A 116 -15.12 -32.10 24.05
CA PRO A 116 -14.17 -32.04 22.95
C PRO A 116 -12.89 -32.87 23.17
N LEU A 117 -12.43 -32.95 24.43
CA LEU A 117 -11.21 -33.67 24.79
C LEU A 117 -11.34 -35.18 24.54
N ILE A 118 -12.53 -35.77 24.76
CA ILE A 118 -12.82 -37.19 24.49
C ILE A 118 -12.63 -37.52 23.00
N PHE A 119 -12.91 -36.57 22.10
CA PHE A 119 -12.73 -36.71 20.65
C PHE A 119 -11.35 -36.20 20.16
N GLY A 120 -10.42 -35.89 21.08
CA GLY A 120 -9.06 -35.44 20.76
C GLY A 120 -8.90 -33.94 20.51
N ASN A 121 -9.95 -33.12 20.69
CA ASN A 121 -9.91 -31.68 20.50
C ASN A 121 -9.76 -30.94 21.84
N VAL A 122 -8.65 -30.22 22.02
CA VAL A 122 -8.44 -29.42 23.24
C VAL A 122 -9.09 -28.04 23.06
N LYS A 123 -10.14 -27.76 23.84
CA LYS A 123 -10.81 -26.44 23.89
C LYS A 123 -10.77 -25.92 25.32
N LEU A 124 -10.38 -24.66 25.49
CA LEU A 124 -10.32 -24.02 26.81
C LEU A 124 -11.72 -23.69 27.30
N SER A 125 -11.98 -23.94 28.59
CA SER A 125 -13.20 -23.51 29.28
C SER A 125 -12.97 -22.22 30.06
N GLU A 126 -11.84 -22.15 30.77
CA GLU A 126 -11.47 -21.02 31.60
C GLU A 126 -9.96 -20.77 31.57
N ILE A 127 -9.57 -19.51 31.71
CA ILE A 127 -8.20 -19.09 32.00
C ILE A 127 -8.25 -18.08 33.14
N ILE A 128 -7.52 -18.35 34.22
CA ILE A 128 -7.31 -17.39 35.31
C ILE A 128 -5.82 -17.14 35.42
N LEU A 129 -5.39 -15.89 35.36
CA LEU A 129 -3.99 -15.50 35.54
C LEU A 129 -3.92 -14.40 36.58
N ASN A 130 -3.13 -14.61 37.63
CA ASN A 130 -2.81 -13.57 38.61
C ASN A 130 -1.30 -13.33 38.62
N LYS A 131 -0.90 -12.07 38.44
CA LYS A 131 0.49 -11.60 38.41
C LYS A 131 1.32 -12.30 37.35
N GLY A 132 1.27 -11.76 36.14
CA GLY A 132 2.10 -12.20 35.02
C GLY A 132 3.04 -11.11 34.57
N LYS A 133 4.20 -11.50 34.04
CA LYS A 133 5.13 -10.59 33.38
C LYS A 133 5.60 -11.22 32.08
N LEU A 134 5.34 -10.56 30.96
CA LEU A 134 5.84 -10.90 29.64
C LEU A 134 6.85 -9.84 29.22
N ASN A 135 8.10 -10.22 29.03
CA ASN A 135 9.18 -9.32 28.64
C ASN A 135 9.65 -9.67 27.23
N VAL A 136 9.40 -8.79 26.28
CA VAL A 136 9.83 -8.92 24.89
C VAL A 136 11.02 -8.00 24.66
N VAL A 137 12.16 -8.56 24.28
CA VAL A 137 13.39 -7.82 24.04
C VAL A 137 13.81 -7.98 22.60
N PHE A 138 14.00 -6.84 21.92
CA PHE A 138 14.61 -6.75 20.60
C PHE A 138 16.01 -6.15 20.74
N LYS A 139 17.01 -6.87 20.25
CA LYS A 139 18.41 -6.45 20.22
C LYS A 139 18.97 -6.72 18.83
N ASP A 140 19.20 -5.64 18.06
CA ASP A 140 19.62 -5.70 16.66
C ASP A 140 18.66 -6.56 15.81
N SER A 141 19.14 -7.71 15.32
CA SER A 141 18.36 -8.67 14.51
C SER A 141 17.78 -9.84 15.31
N LEU A 142 18.05 -9.89 16.62
CA LEU A 142 17.69 -10.99 17.50
C LEU A 142 16.60 -10.55 18.48
N SER A 143 15.67 -11.47 18.74
CA SER A 143 14.65 -11.28 19.77
C SER A 143 14.55 -12.52 20.65
N ASN A 144 14.12 -12.32 21.89
CA ASN A 144 13.74 -13.45 22.74
C ASN A 144 12.44 -14.14 22.28
N LEU A 145 11.85 -13.72 21.15
CA LEU A 145 10.73 -14.35 20.45
C LEU A 145 11.14 -15.17 19.20
N ASP A 146 12.43 -15.22 18.85
CA ASP A 146 12.89 -15.83 17.59
C ASP A 146 12.53 -17.31 17.44
N PHE A 147 12.30 -18.01 18.55
CA PHE A 147 11.88 -19.41 18.54
C PHE A 147 10.52 -19.63 17.87
N PHE A 148 9.60 -18.65 17.90
CA PHE A 148 8.33 -18.72 17.18
C PHE A 148 8.51 -18.61 15.66
N LEU A 149 9.59 -18.01 15.18
CA LEU A 149 9.83 -17.72 13.76
C LEU A 149 10.70 -18.80 13.06
N LYS A 150 11.28 -19.74 13.82
CA LYS A 150 12.03 -20.87 13.25
C LYS A 150 11.04 -21.86 12.60
N ARG A 151 10.82 -21.74 11.28
CA ARG A 151 10.13 -22.79 10.51
C ARG A 151 10.90 -24.10 10.64
N LYS A 152 10.22 -25.16 11.09
CA LYS A 152 10.71 -26.55 10.94
C LYS A 152 11.06 -26.75 9.46
N LYS A 153 12.30 -27.17 9.15
CA LYS A 153 12.62 -27.77 7.85
C LYS A 153 11.77 -29.03 7.72
N LYS A 154 10.57 -28.91 7.15
CA LYS A 154 9.81 -30.08 6.70
C LYS A 154 10.56 -30.69 5.53
N ASN A 155 10.75 -32.01 5.58
CA ASN A 155 11.25 -32.79 4.47
C ASN A 155 10.49 -32.42 3.19
N THR A 156 11.25 -32.37 2.10
CA THR A 156 10.84 -31.95 0.76
C THR A 156 9.88 -32.96 0.13
N GLU A 157 8.69 -33.13 0.69
CA GLU A 157 7.56 -33.72 -0.04
C GLU A 157 6.87 -32.63 -0.85
N LYS A 158 6.48 -32.96 -2.08
CA LYS A 158 5.91 -32.05 -3.09
C LYS A 158 5.02 -30.98 -2.44
N LYS A 159 5.45 -29.72 -2.50
CA LYS A 159 4.60 -28.57 -2.20
C LYS A 159 3.40 -28.60 -3.15
N THR A 160 2.29 -29.22 -2.74
CA THR A 160 0.98 -28.78 -3.19
C THR A 160 0.94 -27.26 -2.98
N LYS A 161 0.54 -26.51 -4.01
CA LYS A 161 0.38 -25.05 -3.89
C LYS A 161 -0.43 -24.78 -2.63
N SER A 162 0.15 -24.03 -1.70
CA SER A 162 -0.49 -23.78 -0.41
C SER A 162 -1.76 -22.98 -0.66
N ASP A 163 -2.90 -23.59 -0.35
CA ASP A 163 -4.20 -22.94 -0.46
C ASP A 163 -4.29 -21.82 0.60
N LEU A 164 -4.42 -20.57 0.15
CA LEU A 164 -4.50 -19.42 1.07
C LEU A 164 -5.80 -19.43 1.87
N ALA A 165 -6.89 -19.98 1.34
CA ALA A 165 -8.17 -20.10 2.05
C ALA A 165 -8.00 -20.99 3.28
N ASP A 166 -7.37 -22.16 3.10
CA ASP A 166 -7.05 -23.08 4.19
C ASP A 166 -6.09 -22.45 5.21
N ILE A 167 -5.09 -21.71 4.76
CA ILE A 167 -4.18 -21.01 5.67
C ILE A 167 -4.96 -20.00 6.52
N ALA A 168 -5.79 -19.16 5.90
CA ALA A 168 -6.56 -18.13 6.58
C ALA A 168 -7.56 -18.75 7.57
N HIS A 169 -8.27 -19.80 7.16
CA HIS A 169 -9.18 -20.55 8.02
C HIS A 169 -8.48 -21.14 9.24
N ASN A 170 -7.36 -21.83 9.01
CA ASN A 170 -6.59 -22.44 10.08
C ASN A 170 -6.01 -21.40 11.03
N LEU A 171 -5.50 -20.28 10.52
CA LEU A 171 -4.97 -19.19 11.34
C LEU A 171 -6.07 -18.57 12.20
N LEU A 172 -7.22 -18.24 11.60
CA LEU A 172 -8.35 -17.65 12.34
C LEU A 172 -8.85 -18.60 13.42
N ASN A 173 -9.03 -19.88 13.08
CA ASN A 173 -9.40 -20.91 14.05
C ASN A 173 -8.37 -21.02 15.17
N GLN A 174 -7.07 -21.06 14.86
CA GLN A 174 -6.02 -21.14 15.89
C GLN A 174 -6.04 -19.98 16.88
N VAL A 175 -6.50 -18.81 16.46
CA VAL A 175 -6.68 -17.64 17.35
C VAL A 175 -7.99 -17.76 18.13
N LEU A 176 -9.12 -17.96 17.45
CA LEU A 176 -10.44 -17.97 18.08
C LEU A 176 -10.63 -19.15 19.04
N TYR A 177 -10.18 -20.36 18.70
CA TYR A 177 -10.33 -21.54 19.56
C TYR A 177 -9.53 -21.45 20.87
N LYS A 178 -8.56 -20.55 20.96
CA LYS A 178 -7.75 -20.31 22.17
C LYS A 178 -8.36 -19.28 23.10
N ILE A 179 -9.38 -18.55 22.67
CA ILE A 179 -10.12 -17.64 23.54
C ILE A 179 -11.09 -18.51 24.37
N PRO A 180 -10.95 -18.57 25.71
CA PRO A 180 -11.84 -19.36 26.56
C PRO A 180 -13.23 -18.71 26.64
N ASP A 181 -14.22 -19.45 27.13
CA ASP A 181 -15.55 -18.88 27.36
C ASP A 181 -15.53 -17.91 28.55
N ASN A 182 -14.74 -18.23 29.58
CA ASN A 182 -14.49 -17.38 30.73
C ASN A 182 -12.99 -17.07 30.86
N MET A 183 -12.65 -15.82 31.14
CA MET A 183 -11.26 -15.39 31.34
C MET A 183 -11.19 -14.40 32.48
N GLU A 184 -10.17 -14.51 33.31
CA GLU A 184 -9.83 -13.50 34.31
C GLU A 184 -8.31 -13.32 34.34
N ILE A 185 -7.84 -12.13 34.00
CA ILE A 185 -6.43 -11.77 34.05
C ILE A 185 -6.30 -10.57 34.98
N LYS A 186 -5.45 -10.69 35.99
CA LYS A 186 -5.10 -9.64 36.95
C LYS A 186 -3.60 -9.42 36.97
N ASP A 187 -3.20 -8.16 36.93
CA ASP A 187 -1.80 -7.72 37.02
C ASP A 187 -0.88 -8.40 35.98
N LEU A 188 -1.26 -8.36 34.70
CA LEU A 188 -0.40 -8.82 33.61
C LEU A 188 0.41 -7.66 33.05
N MET A 189 1.73 -7.69 33.29
CA MET A 189 2.66 -6.70 32.78
C MET A 189 3.32 -7.17 31.48
N LEU A 190 3.10 -6.45 30.39
CA LEU A 190 3.87 -6.59 29.15
C LEU A 190 4.93 -5.48 29.10
N LEU A 191 6.19 -5.89 29.03
CA LEU A 191 7.33 -5.01 28.77
C LEU A 191 7.82 -5.28 27.36
N VAL A 192 7.93 -4.24 26.55
CA VAL A 192 8.58 -4.30 25.23
C VAL A 192 9.79 -3.40 25.29
N ASN A 193 10.97 -3.99 25.24
CA ASN A 193 12.23 -3.27 25.21
C ASN A 193 12.85 -3.43 23.82
N ASP A 194 12.76 -2.37 23.03
CA ASP A 194 13.44 -2.25 21.75
C ASP A 194 14.68 -1.39 21.98
N ASN A 195 15.86 -2.03 22.00
CA ASN A 195 17.13 -1.42 22.41
C ASN A 195 17.44 -0.11 21.69
N ASP A 196 16.90 0.08 20.48
CA ASP A 196 17.19 1.20 19.60
C ASP A 196 16.10 2.29 19.60
N THR A 197 14.89 2.01 20.10
CA THR A 197 13.74 2.91 19.87
C THR A 197 12.87 3.22 21.08
N ALA A 198 12.48 2.24 21.90
CA ALA A 198 11.55 2.51 23.00
C ALA A 198 11.51 1.40 24.05
N LYS A 199 11.23 1.80 25.30
CA LYS A 199 10.74 0.92 26.36
C LYS A 199 9.26 1.20 26.57
N LEU A 200 8.43 0.22 26.24
CA LEU A 200 6.98 0.29 26.46
C LEU A 200 6.60 -0.61 27.62
N LYS A 201 5.71 -0.11 28.46
CA LYS A 201 5.15 -0.84 29.59
C LYS A 201 3.63 -0.79 29.50
N PHE A 202 3.01 -1.96 29.40
CA PHE A 202 1.57 -2.13 29.44
C PHE A 202 1.23 -2.98 30.65
N LEU A 203 0.45 -2.45 31.57
CA LEU A 203 -0.04 -3.17 32.74
C LEU A 203 -1.53 -3.37 32.59
N THR A 204 -1.94 -4.58 32.23
CA THR A 204 -3.34 -4.98 32.27
C THR A 204 -3.73 -5.21 33.73
N THR A 205 -4.47 -4.27 34.33
CA THR A 205 -4.92 -4.34 35.73
C THR A 205 -5.98 -5.42 35.88
N THR A 206 -6.93 -5.42 34.94
CA THR A 206 -8.01 -6.40 34.85
C THR A 206 -8.31 -6.66 33.38
N ALA A 207 -8.49 -7.92 33.00
CA ALA A 207 -9.16 -8.31 31.76
C ALA A 207 -10.04 -9.52 32.01
N THR A 208 -11.34 -9.37 31.75
CA THR A 208 -12.35 -10.40 31.99
C THR A 208 -13.10 -10.72 30.71
N ILE A 209 -13.39 -12.01 30.51
CA ILE A 209 -14.43 -12.46 29.58
C ILE A 209 -15.44 -13.23 30.42
N ASN A 210 -16.69 -12.76 30.46
CA ASN A 210 -17.78 -13.41 31.18
C ASN A 210 -18.96 -13.60 30.23
N ASP A 211 -19.34 -14.85 29.93
CA ASP A 211 -20.38 -15.17 28.94
C ASP A 211 -20.17 -14.45 27.58
N GLY A 212 -18.90 -14.32 27.19
CA GLY A 212 -18.48 -13.63 25.97
C GLY A 212 -18.44 -12.10 26.06
N GLU A 213 -18.83 -11.47 27.16
CA GLU A 213 -18.59 -10.03 27.37
C GLU A 213 -17.13 -9.79 27.75
N LEU A 214 -16.41 -9.01 26.94
CA LEU A 214 -15.02 -8.64 27.15
C LEU A 214 -14.95 -7.27 27.82
N LEU A 215 -14.19 -7.18 28.91
CA LEU A 215 -13.79 -5.92 29.54
C LEU A 215 -12.32 -5.99 29.92
N SER A 216 -11.56 -4.95 29.65
CA SER A 216 -10.15 -4.87 30.02
C SER A 216 -9.72 -3.44 30.26
N SER A 217 -8.82 -3.24 31.23
CA SER A 217 -8.17 -1.96 31.52
C SER A 217 -6.66 -2.16 31.50
N ILE A 218 -5.97 -1.34 30.70
CA ILE A 218 -4.54 -1.44 30.42
C ILE A 218 -3.90 -0.09 30.69
N VAL A 219 -3.10 0.00 31.74
CA VAL A 219 -2.30 1.18 32.05
C VAL A 219 -1.05 1.18 31.19
N VAL A 220 -0.79 2.28 30.48
CA VAL A 220 0.34 2.41 29.55
C VAL A 220 1.36 3.40 30.10
N ASN A 221 2.65 3.00 30.07
CA ASN A 221 3.83 3.78 30.46
C ASN A 221 3.65 4.55 31.78
N ASP A 222 3.44 3.82 32.88
CA ASP A 222 3.39 4.37 34.25
C ASP A 222 2.34 5.49 34.41
N ASN A 223 1.08 5.22 34.02
CA ASN A 223 -0.08 6.14 34.05
C ASN A 223 -0.06 7.30 33.03
N ALA A 224 0.74 7.21 31.96
CA ALA A 224 0.64 8.18 30.85
C ALA A 224 -0.77 8.18 30.23
N ALA A 225 -1.36 7.00 30.06
CA ALA A 225 -2.74 6.79 29.63
C ALA A 225 -3.30 5.47 30.17
N THR A 226 -4.62 5.40 30.35
CA THR A 226 -5.35 4.15 30.61
C THR A 226 -6.17 3.81 29.38
N TRP A 227 -5.93 2.63 28.81
CA TRP A 227 -6.69 2.12 27.68
C TRP A 227 -7.75 1.14 28.17
N HIS A 228 -8.92 1.22 27.55
CA HIS A 228 -10.02 0.33 27.80
C HIS A 228 -10.33 -0.47 26.55
N VAL A 229 -10.51 -1.77 26.74
CA VAL A 229 -11.02 -2.66 25.70
C VAL A 229 -12.35 -3.22 26.19
N ASN A 230 -13.42 -3.00 25.43
CA ASN A 230 -14.71 -3.59 25.73
C ASN A 230 -15.36 -4.20 24.49
N GLY A 231 -16.37 -5.04 24.71
CA GLY A 231 -17.20 -5.57 23.64
C GLY A 231 -17.60 -7.01 23.88
N THR A 232 -17.78 -7.78 22.80
CA THR A 232 -18.20 -9.17 22.87
C THR A 232 -17.33 -10.08 22.01
N VAL A 233 -17.06 -11.27 22.51
CA VAL A 233 -16.32 -12.31 21.82
C VAL A 233 -17.09 -13.61 21.95
N LYS A 234 -17.53 -14.17 20.82
CA LYS A 234 -18.25 -15.45 20.77
C LYS A 234 -17.48 -16.41 19.86
N PRO A 235 -16.39 -17.03 20.36
CA PRO A 235 -15.50 -17.84 19.54
C PRO A 235 -16.21 -19.00 18.83
N GLY A 236 -17.18 -19.63 19.50
CA GLY A 236 -17.98 -20.72 18.92
C GLY A 236 -18.84 -20.32 17.72
N ARG A 237 -19.18 -19.03 17.59
CA ARG A 237 -19.92 -18.48 16.44
C ARG A 237 -19.02 -17.71 15.47
N ARG A 238 -17.70 -17.67 15.72
CA ARG A 238 -16.73 -16.83 15.00
C ARG A 238 -17.19 -15.36 14.92
N GLN A 239 -17.73 -14.87 16.02
CA GLN A 239 -18.20 -13.49 16.16
C GLN A 239 -17.34 -12.75 17.16
N LEU A 240 -16.99 -11.51 16.82
CA LEU A 240 -16.11 -10.65 17.58
C LEU A 240 -16.60 -9.21 17.37
N ASP A 241 -16.67 -8.43 18.43
CA ASP A 241 -16.95 -7.01 18.37
C ASP A 241 -16.20 -6.33 19.51
N VAL A 242 -15.12 -5.65 19.20
CA VAL A 242 -14.19 -5.11 20.20
C VAL A 242 -13.91 -3.66 19.90
N MET A 243 -14.01 -2.82 20.92
CA MET A 243 -13.68 -1.40 20.87
C MET A 243 -12.53 -1.10 21.83
N LEU A 244 -11.56 -0.31 21.35
CA LEU A 244 -10.42 0.22 22.08
C LEU A 244 -10.55 1.75 22.17
N PHE A 245 -10.36 2.29 23.37
CA PHE A 245 -10.38 3.74 23.65
C PHE A 245 -9.51 4.06 24.88
N ALA A 246 -9.34 5.34 25.21
CA ALA A 246 -8.61 5.78 26.40
C ALA A 246 -9.39 6.83 27.22
N ASP A 247 -9.09 6.95 28.51
CA ASP A 247 -9.71 7.93 29.43
C ASP A 247 -9.25 9.36 29.14
N ASP A 248 -10.20 10.24 28.80
CA ASP A 248 -10.03 11.70 28.60
C ASP A 248 -8.81 12.12 27.76
N LYS A 249 -8.27 11.17 26.98
CA LYS A 249 -7.04 11.27 26.18
C LYS A 249 -7.20 10.43 24.92
N LYS A 250 -6.35 10.69 23.95
CA LYS A 250 -6.25 9.87 22.74
C LYS A 250 -5.43 8.62 23.02
N VAL A 251 -5.78 7.53 22.35
CA VAL A 251 -4.89 6.37 22.23
C VAL A 251 -3.75 6.77 21.31
N GLU A 252 -2.54 6.87 21.84
CA GLU A 252 -1.33 7.17 21.09
C GLU A 252 -0.49 5.91 20.92
N LEU A 253 0.23 5.79 19.80
CA LEU A 253 1.12 4.66 19.52
C LEU A 253 2.58 5.13 19.34
N PRO A 254 3.28 5.54 20.42
CA PRO A 254 4.64 6.11 20.34
C PRO A 254 5.66 5.17 19.67
N TYR A 255 5.45 3.85 19.81
CA TYR A 255 6.30 2.85 19.15
C TYR A 255 6.33 2.99 17.62
N LEU A 256 5.18 3.31 17.02
CA LEU A 256 5.08 3.48 15.57
C LEU A 256 5.77 4.77 15.11
N GLU A 257 5.85 5.79 15.96
CA GLU A 257 6.56 7.02 15.65
C GLU A 257 8.05 6.76 15.43
N HIS A 258 8.71 6.05 16.34
CA HIS A 258 10.14 5.77 16.21
C HIS A 258 10.43 4.77 15.08
N LYS A 259 9.60 3.74 14.92
CA LYS A 259 9.84 2.65 13.97
C LYS A 259 9.44 2.99 12.54
N LEU A 260 8.28 3.61 12.36
CA LEU A 260 7.72 3.95 11.04
C LEU A 260 7.91 5.43 10.69
N LYS A 261 8.51 6.25 11.58
CA LYS A 261 8.59 7.71 11.43
C LYS A 261 7.20 8.33 11.23
N ALA A 262 6.22 7.78 11.93
CA ALA A 262 4.81 8.04 11.70
C ALA A 262 4.05 8.16 13.02
N LYS A 263 3.42 9.31 13.26
CA LYS A 263 2.56 9.54 14.43
C LYS A 263 1.16 9.03 14.14
N PHE A 264 0.61 8.29 15.09
CA PHE A 264 -0.75 7.79 15.05
C PHE A 264 -1.42 8.04 16.40
N SER A 265 -2.62 8.61 16.36
CA SER A 265 -3.50 8.68 17.52
C SER A 265 -4.96 8.57 17.12
N PHE A 266 -5.84 8.10 18.00
CA PHE A 266 -7.29 8.06 17.77
C PHE A 266 -8.05 8.12 19.09
N ASP A 267 -9.34 8.46 19.03
CA ASP A 267 -10.21 8.44 20.21
C ASP A 267 -10.74 7.03 20.45
N THR A 268 -11.31 6.43 19.40
CA THR A 268 -11.83 5.06 19.45
C THR A 268 -11.52 4.31 18.16
N VAL A 269 -11.23 3.02 18.29
CA VAL A 269 -11.17 2.05 17.18
C VAL A 269 -12.08 0.88 17.53
N ARG A 270 -12.96 0.49 16.62
CA ARG A 270 -13.81 -0.69 16.75
C ARG A 270 -13.56 -1.67 15.62
N THR A 271 -13.49 -2.94 15.96
CA THR A 271 -13.36 -4.06 15.03
C THR A 271 -14.48 -5.04 15.29
N GLU A 272 -15.29 -5.29 14.27
CA GLU A 272 -16.39 -6.24 14.27
C GLU A 272 -16.13 -7.31 13.22
N MET A 273 -16.24 -8.58 13.60
CA MET A 273 -16.29 -9.73 12.71
C MET A 273 -17.63 -10.41 12.91
N LYS A 274 -18.44 -10.39 11.85
CA LYS A 274 -19.82 -10.90 11.86
C LYS A 274 -19.89 -12.40 11.57
N SER A 275 -19.02 -12.87 10.68
CA SER A 275 -18.92 -14.28 10.29
C SER A 275 -17.59 -14.55 9.60
N ALA A 276 -17.16 -15.81 9.60
CA ALA A 276 -15.96 -16.25 8.89
C ALA A 276 -16.09 -17.72 8.49
N ASP A 277 -16.48 -17.96 7.25
CA ASP A 277 -16.93 -19.28 6.77
C ASP A 277 -16.54 -19.50 5.31
N TYR A 278 -16.49 -20.77 4.89
CA TYR A 278 -16.28 -21.10 3.48
C TYR A 278 -17.53 -20.83 2.65
N SER A 279 -17.32 -20.37 1.43
CA SER A 279 -18.34 -20.17 0.40
C SER A 279 -17.78 -20.72 -0.91
N GLY A 280 -18.04 -22.00 -1.19
CA GLY A 280 -17.30 -22.73 -2.23
C GLY A 280 -15.85 -22.93 -1.79
N ASP A 281 -14.90 -22.63 -2.68
CA ASP A 281 -13.46 -22.75 -2.39
C ASP A 281 -12.88 -21.53 -1.66
N ASP A 282 -13.65 -20.44 -1.51
CA ASP A 282 -13.19 -19.21 -0.88
C ASP A 282 -13.52 -19.21 0.62
N PHE A 283 -12.56 -18.80 1.45
CA PHE A 283 -12.79 -18.46 2.84
C PHE A 283 -13.22 -16.99 2.94
N LYS A 284 -14.48 -16.75 3.33
CA LYS A 284 -15.09 -15.42 3.39
C LYS A 284 -15.12 -14.89 4.82
N ILE A 285 -14.57 -13.70 5.04
CA ILE A 285 -14.63 -12.99 6.32
C ILE A 285 -15.48 -11.73 6.13
N LYS A 286 -16.54 -11.59 6.92
CA LYS A 286 -17.40 -10.40 6.92
C LYS A 286 -17.19 -9.62 8.20
N GLY A 287 -16.93 -8.32 8.07
CA GLY A 287 -16.67 -7.48 9.24
C GLY A 287 -16.93 -6.00 8.99
N SER A 288 -16.80 -5.24 10.07
CA SER A 288 -16.76 -3.80 10.00
C SER A 288 -15.62 -3.26 10.86
N TRP A 289 -14.99 -2.19 10.41
CA TRP A 289 -13.97 -1.48 11.17
C TRP A 289 -14.33 -0.01 11.19
N SER A 290 -14.27 0.62 12.35
CA SER A 290 -14.46 2.06 12.46
C SER A 290 -13.43 2.70 13.35
N VAL A 291 -13.15 3.97 13.06
CA VAL A 291 -12.22 4.78 13.82
C VAL A 291 -12.75 6.20 13.94
N LYS A 292 -12.60 6.79 15.12
CA LYS A 292 -12.93 8.19 15.40
C LYS A 292 -11.66 9.00 15.68
N ASN A 293 -11.60 10.19 15.09
CA ASN A 293 -10.52 11.15 15.24
C ASN A 293 -9.12 10.56 15.03
N LEU A 294 -8.96 9.72 14.01
CA LEU A 294 -7.66 9.19 13.62
C LEU A 294 -6.78 10.32 13.10
N MET A 295 -5.71 10.62 13.82
CA MET A 295 -4.64 11.48 13.37
C MET A 295 -3.50 10.63 12.82
N VAL A 296 -3.04 10.99 11.63
CA VAL A 296 -1.86 10.42 10.99
C VAL A 296 -0.91 11.54 10.60
N ASN A 297 0.33 11.47 11.05
CA ASN A 297 1.41 12.31 10.54
C ASN A 297 2.54 11.42 10.03
N HIS A 298 2.83 11.51 8.74
CA HIS A 298 3.98 10.85 8.14
C HIS A 298 4.53 11.75 7.02
N PRO A 299 5.83 12.10 6.99
CA PRO A 299 6.40 13.08 6.03
C PRO A 299 6.15 12.78 4.55
N LYS A 300 6.08 11.50 4.17
CA LYS A 300 5.72 11.05 2.80
C LYS A 300 4.22 11.21 2.46
N ILE A 301 3.33 11.24 3.44
CA ILE A 301 1.87 11.37 3.24
C ILE A 301 1.49 12.86 3.21
N ALA A 302 1.83 13.61 4.25
CA ALA A 302 1.65 15.05 4.38
C ALA A 302 2.71 15.66 5.30
N SER A 303 2.88 16.97 5.25
CA SER A 303 3.81 17.72 6.11
C SER A 303 3.17 18.11 7.45
N ASN A 304 1.86 18.20 7.48
CA ASN A 304 1.04 18.51 8.64
C ASN A 304 0.24 17.27 9.09
N ASP A 305 -0.36 17.37 10.28
CA ASP A 305 -1.24 16.33 10.80
C ASP A 305 -2.49 16.20 9.93
N ILE A 306 -2.79 14.96 9.52
CA ILE A 306 -4.04 14.63 8.84
C ILE A 306 -4.99 14.04 9.86
N VAL A 307 -6.15 14.66 10.04
CA VAL A 307 -7.18 14.18 10.99
C VAL A 307 -8.40 13.67 10.23
N ILE A 308 -8.71 12.39 10.45
CA ILE A 308 -9.88 11.69 9.93
C ILE A 308 -10.91 11.59 11.08
N PRO A 309 -11.96 12.43 11.07
CA PRO A 309 -12.85 12.55 12.23
C PRO A 309 -13.74 11.33 12.43
N ASP A 310 -14.29 10.76 11.35
CA ASP A 310 -15.09 9.55 11.40
C ASP A 310 -14.89 8.78 10.10
N ALA A 311 -14.40 7.55 10.24
CA ALA A 311 -14.26 6.61 9.13
C ALA A 311 -14.76 5.23 9.55
N LYS A 312 -15.52 4.61 8.65
CA LYS A 312 -15.99 3.24 8.79
C LYS A 312 -15.81 2.48 7.48
N ILE A 313 -15.46 1.22 7.55
CA ILE A 313 -15.50 0.29 6.43
C ILE A 313 -16.33 -0.93 6.83
N ASP A 314 -17.39 -1.20 6.08
CA ASP A 314 -18.06 -2.50 6.07
C ASP A 314 -17.42 -3.31 4.94
N ALA A 315 -16.76 -4.42 5.26
CA ALA A 315 -15.89 -5.11 4.32
C ALA A 315 -16.19 -6.62 4.27
N ASP A 316 -16.27 -7.09 3.02
CA ASP A 316 -16.42 -8.50 2.67
C ASP A 316 -15.08 -8.95 2.07
N MET A 317 -14.28 -9.65 2.86
CA MET A 317 -13.00 -10.19 2.41
C MET A 317 -13.17 -11.61 1.89
N LEU A 318 -12.57 -11.90 0.74
CA LEU A 318 -12.54 -13.21 0.10
C LEU A 318 -11.09 -13.68 0.01
N ILE A 319 -10.78 -14.81 0.61
CA ILE A 319 -9.48 -15.46 0.48
C ILE A 319 -9.70 -16.76 -0.29
N GLY A 320 -9.29 -16.78 -1.55
CA GLY A 320 -9.33 -17.98 -2.37
C GLY A 320 -7.97 -18.70 -2.41
N PRO A 321 -7.83 -19.79 -3.17
CA PRO A 321 -6.63 -20.64 -3.13
C PRO A 321 -5.31 -19.93 -3.44
N ASN A 322 -5.35 -18.90 -4.29
CA ASN A 322 -4.19 -18.17 -4.77
C ASN A 322 -4.38 -16.64 -4.79
N TYR A 323 -5.44 -16.11 -4.18
CA TYR A 323 -5.73 -14.68 -4.18
C TYR A 323 -6.35 -14.22 -2.86
N VAL A 324 -6.21 -12.92 -2.59
CA VAL A 324 -6.96 -12.22 -1.54
C VAL A 324 -7.70 -11.06 -2.20
N ALA A 325 -8.97 -10.90 -1.86
CA ALA A 325 -9.80 -9.83 -2.39
C ALA A 325 -10.65 -9.15 -1.32
N LEU A 326 -10.90 -7.86 -1.53
CA LEU A 326 -11.97 -7.08 -0.94
C LEU A 326 -13.09 -7.00 -1.97
N ASP A 327 -14.25 -7.57 -1.66
CA ASP A 327 -15.39 -7.65 -2.58
C ASP A 327 -16.01 -6.28 -2.83
N SER A 328 -16.64 -6.10 -3.99
CA SER A 328 -17.32 -4.86 -4.38
C SER A 328 -18.54 -4.52 -3.52
N SER A 329 -19.09 -5.48 -2.75
CA SER A 329 -20.11 -5.19 -1.73
C SER A 329 -19.57 -4.37 -0.56
N SER A 330 -18.24 -4.29 -0.41
CA SER A 330 -17.60 -3.50 0.64
C SER A 330 -17.92 -2.01 0.46
N THR A 331 -18.15 -1.31 1.56
CA THR A 331 -18.49 0.11 1.56
C THR A 331 -17.65 0.84 2.59
N VAL A 332 -16.96 1.89 2.15
CA VAL A 332 -16.23 2.82 3.01
C VAL A 332 -17.08 4.08 3.18
N PHE A 333 -17.21 4.51 4.42
CA PHE A 333 -17.90 5.71 4.85
C PHE A 333 -16.88 6.69 5.43
N LEU A 334 -16.85 7.90 4.90
CA LEU A 334 -16.12 9.04 5.45
C LEU A 334 -17.15 10.14 5.71
N LYS A 335 -17.56 10.30 6.97
CA LYS A 335 -18.77 11.08 7.32
C LYS A 335 -19.98 10.65 6.46
N LYS A 336 -20.50 11.56 5.62
CA LYS A 336 -21.63 11.30 4.71
C LYS A 336 -21.21 10.81 3.32
N ALA A 337 -19.92 10.84 2.99
CA ALA A 337 -19.42 10.37 1.70
C ALA A 337 -19.20 8.85 1.74
N THR A 338 -19.54 8.18 0.65
CA THR A 338 -19.43 6.73 0.49
C THR A 338 -18.66 6.36 -0.77
N LEU A 339 -17.92 5.25 -0.69
CA LEU A 339 -17.27 4.63 -1.84
C LEU A 339 -17.22 3.11 -1.68
N HIS A 340 -17.25 2.41 -2.81
CA HIS A 340 -17.24 0.96 -2.92
C HIS A 340 -15.90 0.52 -3.54
N PRO A 341 -14.92 0.12 -2.71
CA PRO A 341 -13.65 -0.37 -3.20
C PRO A 341 -13.74 -1.87 -3.52
N TYR A 342 -13.17 -2.26 -4.64
CA TYR A 342 -12.83 -3.64 -4.95
C TYR A 342 -11.32 -3.74 -5.12
N VAL A 343 -10.69 -4.63 -4.37
CA VAL A 343 -9.25 -4.86 -4.45
C VAL A 343 -9.04 -6.34 -4.60
N LYS A 344 -8.27 -6.80 -5.59
CA LYS A 344 -7.89 -8.21 -5.70
C LYS A 344 -6.42 -8.34 -6.02
N TYR A 345 -5.74 -9.14 -5.23
CA TYR A 345 -4.34 -9.48 -5.41
C TYR A 345 -4.22 -10.99 -5.62
N THR A 346 -3.85 -11.38 -6.83
CA THR A 346 -3.62 -12.78 -7.21
C THR A 346 -2.12 -13.07 -7.20
N LEU A 347 -1.71 -14.19 -6.59
CA LEU A 347 -0.28 -14.54 -6.43
C LEU A 347 0.23 -15.48 -7.51
N SER A 348 -0.61 -16.38 -8.04
CA SER A 348 -0.20 -17.38 -9.04
C SER A 348 -1.31 -17.63 -10.08
N PRO A 349 -1.01 -18.03 -11.33
CA PRO A 349 0.32 -18.31 -11.88
C PRO A 349 1.22 -17.07 -12.00
N ASN A 350 0.61 -15.90 -12.21
CA ASN A 350 1.31 -14.62 -12.25
C ASN A 350 0.73 -13.68 -11.18
N LYS A 351 1.48 -12.65 -10.80
CA LYS A 351 0.97 -11.62 -9.91
C LYS A 351 0.01 -10.71 -10.67
N ILE A 352 -1.22 -10.58 -10.18
CA ILE A 352 -2.23 -9.70 -10.77
C ILE A 352 -2.70 -8.71 -9.71
N TYR A 353 -2.73 -7.44 -10.08
CA TYR A 353 -3.22 -6.35 -9.25
C TYR A 353 -4.49 -5.78 -9.89
N GLU A 354 -5.61 -5.88 -9.17
CA GLU A 354 -6.88 -5.30 -9.58
C GLU A 354 -7.36 -4.33 -8.52
N LEU A 355 -7.73 -3.12 -8.95
CA LEU A 355 -8.31 -2.09 -8.10
C LEU A 355 -9.47 -1.45 -8.86
N LYS A 356 -10.66 -1.47 -8.27
CA LYS A 356 -11.78 -0.65 -8.72
C LYS A 356 -12.28 0.18 -7.55
N ILE A 357 -12.60 1.43 -7.81
CA ILE A 357 -13.22 2.30 -6.81
C ILE A 357 -14.44 2.93 -7.47
N GLN A 358 -15.59 2.79 -6.85
CA GLN A 358 -16.83 3.40 -7.31
C GLN A 358 -17.41 4.25 -6.20
N ALA A 359 -17.45 5.57 -6.39
CA ALA A 359 -18.26 6.44 -5.56
C ALA A 359 -19.52 6.81 -6.36
N PRO A 360 -20.72 6.44 -5.89
CA PRO A 360 -21.95 6.81 -6.58
C PRO A 360 -22.10 8.34 -6.64
N GLU A 361 -23.06 8.81 -7.45
CA GLU A 361 -23.35 10.24 -7.53
C GLU A 361 -23.81 10.77 -6.16
N GLN A 362 -23.04 11.71 -5.61
CA GLN A 362 -23.20 12.24 -4.24
C GLN A 362 -23.06 13.76 -4.22
N ASP A 363 -23.62 14.40 -3.18
CA ASP A 363 -23.47 15.84 -2.99
C ASP A 363 -21.99 16.24 -2.88
N ALA A 364 -21.58 17.20 -3.71
CA ALA A 364 -20.18 17.58 -3.84
C ALA A 364 -19.65 18.29 -2.59
N GLN A 365 -20.49 19.05 -1.87
CA GLN A 365 -20.10 19.70 -0.64
C GLN A 365 -19.90 18.68 0.49
N GLU A 366 -20.76 17.66 0.58
CA GLU A 366 -20.62 16.59 1.55
C GLU A 366 -19.36 15.74 1.31
N VAL A 367 -19.00 15.49 0.03
CA VAL A 367 -17.73 14.84 -0.32
C VAL A 367 -16.53 15.70 0.11
N LEU A 368 -16.55 17.01 -0.12
CA LEU A 368 -15.48 17.91 0.35
C LEU A 368 -15.39 17.94 1.87
N ASN A 369 -16.53 18.00 2.56
CA ASN A 369 -16.60 18.00 4.03
C ASN A 369 -16.09 16.68 4.64
N ALA A 370 -16.16 15.59 3.90
CA ALA A 370 -15.68 14.28 4.28
C ALA A 370 -14.15 14.12 4.15
N PHE A 371 -13.48 14.98 3.38
CA PHE A 371 -12.03 14.91 3.29
C PHE A 371 -11.37 15.13 4.66
N PRO A 372 -10.30 14.39 4.97
CA PRO A 372 -9.55 14.57 6.21
C PRO A 372 -9.04 16.01 6.35
N GLN A 373 -9.12 16.54 7.57
CA GLN A 373 -8.60 17.87 7.88
C GLN A 373 -7.08 17.88 7.71
N GLY A 374 -6.56 18.96 7.14
CA GLY A 374 -5.13 19.07 6.82
C GLY A 374 -4.71 18.38 5.51
N LEU A 375 -5.59 17.64 4.82
CA LEU A 375 -5.19 16.96 3.58
C LEU A 375 -5.00 17.92 2.40
N PHE A 376 -5.86 18.94 2.27
CA PHE A 376 -5.88 19.89 1.15
C PHE A 376 -5.84 21.34 1.65
N GLU A 377 -4.63 21.87 1.86
CA GLU A 377 -4.44 23.21 2.44
C GLU A 377 -4.94 24.33 1.52
N SER A 378 -4.68 24.25 0.21
CA SER A 378 -5.06 25.28 -0.76
C SER A 378 -6.57 25.32 -1.00
N LEU A 379 -7.25 24.18 -0.81
CA LEU A 379 -8.70 24.02 -0.98
C LEU A 379 -9.50 24.19 0.31
N ASP A 380 -8.83 24.39 1.45
CA ASP A 380 -9.49 24.59 2.74
C ASP A 380 -10.45 25.79 2.70
N GLY A 381 -11.71 25.58 3.10
CA GLY A 381 -12.79 26.56 3.03
C GLY A 381 -13.51 26.70 1.68
N LEU A 382 -13.16 25.88 0.67
CA LEU A 382 -13.87 25.82 -0.62
C LEU A 382 -15.35 25.44 -0.40
N LYS A 383 -16.26 26.22 -1.01
CA LYS A 383 -17.70 25.89 -1.04
C LYS A 383 -18.17 25.62 -2.45
N VAL A 384 -18.92 24.55 -2.64
CA VAL A 384 -19.43 24.09 -3.93
C VAL A 384 -20.91 23.70 -3.83
N SER A 385 -21.56 23.56 -4.97
CA SER A 385 -22.90 22.96 -5.09
C SER A 385 -22.90 21.92 -6.21
N GLY A 386 -23.95 21.10 -6.24
CA GLY A 386 -24.13 20.06 -7.25
C GLY A 386 -23.62 18.71 -6.75
N LYS A 387 -23.43 17.78 -7.67
CA LYS A 387 -23.03 16.41 -7.34
C LYS A 387 -21.79 15.98 -8.08
N VAL A 388 -21.14 14.95 -7.56
CA VAL A 388 -19.98 14.30 -8.17
C VAL A 388 -20.11 12.79 -8.09
N LYS A 389 -19.65 12.10 -9.13
CA LYS A 389 -19.49 10.64 -9.20
C LYS A 389 -18.03 10.33 -9.50
N TYR A 390 -17.46 9.31 -8.86
CA TYR A 390 -16.09 8.88 -9.13
C TYR A 390 -16.02 7.41 -9.53
N ASP A 391 -15.27 7.13 -10.58
CA ASP A 391 -14.99 5.77 -11.04
C ASP A 391 -13.48 5.63 -11.28
N LEU A 392 -12.89 4.54 -10.75
CA LEU A 392 -11.53 4.11 -11.06
C LEU A 392 -11.52 2.62 -11.36
N ASN A 393 -10.77 2.24 -12.39
CA ASN A 393 -10.50 0.87 -12.76
C ASN A 393 -9.03 0.74 -13.14
N PHE A 394 -8.33 -0.16 -12.44
CA PHE A 394 -6.94 -0.49 -12.67
C PHE A 394 -6.78 -2.01 -12.69
N TYR A 395 -6.08 -2.50 -13.71
CA TYR A 395 -5.74 -3.91 -13.88
C TYR A 395 -4.32 -4.02 -14.40
N LEU A 396 -3.47 -4.77 -13.70
CA LEU A 396 -2.09 -5.04 -14.09
C LEU A 396 -1.75 -6.52 -13.90
N ASP A 397 -1.47 -7.21 -15.00
CA ASP A 397 -0.84 -8.53 -14.98
C ASP A 397 0.68 -8.38 -15.11
N SER A 398 1.40 -8.90 -14.13
CA SER A 398 2.87 -8.89 -14.10
C SER A 398 3.53 -9.64 -15.26
N ALA A 399 2.84 -10.62 -15.87
CA ALA A 399 3.37 -11.33 -17.04
C ALA A 399 3.24 -10.52 -18.34
N THR A 400 2.27 -9.60 -18.41
CA THR A 400 2.05 -8.75 -19.57
C THR A 400 1.88 -7.28 -19.18
N PRO A 401 2.91 -6.60 -18.62
CA PRO A 401 2.75 -5.24 -18.08
C PRO A 401 2.24 -4.18 -19.08
N ASP A 402 2.47 -4.37 -20.38
CA ASP A 402 1.96 -3.47 -21.43
C ASP A 402 0.43 -3.53 -21.61
N SER A 403 -0.20 -4.61 -21.15
CA SER A 403 -1.66 -4.82 -21.18
C SER A 403 -2.39 -4.10 -20.04
N VAL A 404 -1.65 -3.35 -19.20
CA VAL A 404 -2.21 -2.60 -18.08
C VAL A 404 -3.41 -1.75 -18.53
N ARG A 405 -4.51 -1.87 -17.80
CA ARG A 405 -5.73 -1.09 -18.00
C ARG A 405 -5.81 -0.06 -16.89
N PHE A 406 -6.07 1.18 -17.25
CA PHE A 406 -6.27 2.26 -16.30
C PHE A 406 -7.33 3.21 -16.85
N ASN A 407 -8.40 3.41 -16.09
CA ASN A 407 -9.40 4.44 -16.32
C ASN A 407 -9.72 5.08 -14.97
N SER A 408 -9.74 6.40 -14.92
CA SER A 408 -10.20 7.13 -13.74
C SER A 408 -10.92 8.39 -14.20
N GLY A 409 -12.06 8.66 -13.59
CA GLY A 409 -12.90 9.81 -13.92
C GLY A 409 -13.66 10.31 -12.70
N LEU A 410 -13.65 11.64 -12.54
CA LEU A 410 -14.52 12.36 -11.61
C LEU A 410 -15.54 13.14 -12.47
N THR A 411 -16.78 12.69 -12.45
CA THR A 411 -17.86 13.20 -13.29
C THR A 411 -18.74 14.14 -12.47
N PRO A 412 -18.85 15.43 -12.82
CA PRO A 412 -19.71 16.38 -12.15
C PRO A 412 -21.13 16.41 -12.74
N SER A 413 -22.12 16.66 -11.89
CA SER A 413 -23.51 16.92 -12.26
C SER A 413 -23.96 18.23 -11.62
N ASN A 414 -24.23 19.26 -12.42
CA ASN A 414 -24.58 20.61 -11.95
C ASN A 414 -23.56 21.22 -10.95
N PHE A 415 -22.29 20.83 -11.07
CA PHE A 415 -21.23 21.30 -10.17
C PHE A 415 -20.94 22.79 -10.37
N LYS A 416 -20.90 23.55 -9.28
CA LYS A 416 -20.50 24.97 -9.30
C LYS A 416 -19.67 25.31 -8.08
N ILE A 417 -18.71 26.22 -8.24
CA ILE A 417 -17.93 26.78 -7.14
C ILE A 417 -18.66 28.02 -6.63
N LEU A 418 -19.02 28.03 -5.35
CA LEU A 418 -19.74 29.13 -4.71
C LEU A 418 -18.78 30.09 -3.98
N LYS A 419 -17.72 29.55 -3.38
CA LYS A 419 -16.72 30.32 -2.64
C LYS A 419 -15.35 29.66 -2.77
N TRP A 420 -14.33 30.45 -3.04
CA TRP A 420 -12.94 29.98 -2.98
C TRP A 420 -12.50 29.64 -1.55
N GLY A 421 -11.65 28.63 -1.43
CA GLY A 421 -10.93 28.35 -0.18
C GLY A 421 -9.81 29.35 0.07
N LYS A 422 -8.75 28.91 0.76
CA LYS A 422 -7.54 29.72 1.01
C LYS A 422 -6.91 30.25 -0.27
N THR A 423 -7.04 29.54 -1.39
CA THR A 423 -6.47 29.91 -2.68
C THR A 423 -7.54 30.22 -3.73
N ASN A 424 -7.47 31.41 -4.33
CA ASN A 424 -8.28 31.74 -5.52
C ASN A 424 -7.61 31.18 -6.79
N LEU A 425 -8.24 30.16 -7.39
CA LEU A 425 -7.73 29.49 -8.59
C LEU A 425 -7.81 30.36 -9.86
N GLN A 426 -8.59 31.44 -9.85
CA GLN A 426 -8.70 32.39 -10.97
C GLN A 426 -7.63 33.48 -10.97
N LYS A 427 -6.74 33.53 -9.97
CA LYS A 427 -5.67 34.54 -9.90
C LYS A 427 -4.80 34.58 -11.16
N ILE A 428 -4.66 33.44 -11.84
CA ILE A 428 -3.89 33.26 -13.08
C ILE A 428 -4.43 34.12 -14.23
N ASN A 429 -5.72 34.49 -14.21
CA ASN A 429 -6.32 35.32 -15.26
C ASN A 429 -5.92 36.80 -15.19
N LYS A 430 -5.25 37.22 -14.10
CA LYS A 430 -4.79 38.59 -13.89
C LYS A 430 -3.27 38.60 -13.72
N ASP A 431 -2.72 39.80 -13.52
CA ASP A 431 -1.32 39.96 -13.13
C ASP A 431 -1.12 39.45 -11.70
N PHE A 432 -0.05 38.69 -11.47
CA PHE A 432 0.30 38.18 -10.15
C PHE A 432 1.80 38.01 -9.99
N VAL A 433 2.26 37.99 -8.75
CA VAL A 433 3.67 37.68 -8.42
C VAL A 433 3.81 36.17 -8.22
N TYR A 434 4.77 35.59 -8.92
CA TYR A 434 5.18 34.20 -8.79
C TYR A 434 6.52 34.12 -8.05
N THR A 435 6.55 33.38 -6.94
CA THR A 435 7.76 33.14 -6.15
C THR A 435 8.11 31.64 -6.23
N PRO A 436 9.12 31.24 -7.03
CA PRO A 436 9.63 29.87 -7.01
C PRO A 436 10.27 29.55 -5.66
N TYR A 437 10.26 28.28 -5.25
CA TYR A 437 10.98 27.83 -4.05
C TYR A 437 12.04 26.79 -4.42
N GLU A 438 13.21 26.83 -3.82
CA GLU A 438 14.27 25.84 -3.97
C GLU A 438 14.73 25.36 -2.59
N ARG A 439 14.67 24.04 -2.33
CA ARG A 439 15.01 23.43 -1.04
C ARG A 439 14.35 24.14 0.17
N GLY A 440 13.08 24.54 0.00
CA GLY A 440 12.30 25.25 1.01
C GLY A 440 12.59 26.76 1.12
N LYS A 441 13.54 27.31 0.35
CA LYS A 441 13.86 28.74 0.35
C LYS A 441 13.16 29.44 -0.82
N PRO A 442 12.53 30.62 -0.61
CA PRO A 442 11.98 31.40 -1.71
C PRO A 442 13.11 31.92 -2.60
N MET A 443 12.91 31.84 -3.91
CA MET A 443 13.73 32.47 -4.95
C MET A 443 13.22 33.89 -5.22
N ARG A 444 13.73 34.55 -6.27
CA ARG A 444 13.24 35.90 -6.62
C ARG A 444 11.78 35.88 -7.02
N ASP A 445 11.10 36.97 -6.70
CA ASP A 445 9.76 37.26 -7.18
C ASP A 445 9.78 37.56 -8.69
N ILE A 446 8.79 37.02 -9.40
CA ILE A 446 8.62 37.19 -10.83
C ILE A 446 7.21 37.71 -11.07
N LEU A 447 7.11 38.95 -11.56
CA LEU A 447 5.82 39.49 -11.95
C LEU A 447 5.34 38.82 -13.25
N ILE A 448 4.18 38.19 -13.21
CA ILE A 448 3.54 37.54 -14.36
C ILE A 448 2.46 38.48 -14.89
N GLY A 449 2.83 39.30 -15.85
CA GLY A 449 1.95 40.29 -16.49
C GLY A 449 2.71 41.23 -17.41
N PRO A 450 2.02 42.04 -18.23
CA PRO A 450 2.63 42.92 -19.24
C PRO A 450 3.64 43.92 -18.68
N SER A 451 3.52 44.30 -17.40
CA SER A 451 4.44 45.22 -16.72
C SER A 451 5.85 44.63 -16.51
N ASN A 452 6.01 43.31 -16.60
CA ASN A 452 7.32 42.69 -16.58
C ASN A 452 7.93 42.73 -18.00
N PRO A 453 9.07 43.39 -18.24
CA PRO A 453 9.68 43.45 -19.57
C PRO A 453 10.12 42.08 -20.09
N ASN A 454 10.24 41.08 -19.20
CA ASN A 454 10.52 39.71 -19.57
C ASN A 454 9.28 38.86 -19.86
N PHE A 455 8.08 39.34 -19.54
CA PHE A 455 6.84 38.66 -19.88
C PHE A 455 6.62 38.67 -21.39
N THR A 456 6.23 37.51 -21.93
CA THR A 456 5.99 37.34 -23.36
C THR A 456 4.56 36.84 -23.57
N PRO A 457 3.70 37.60 -24.25
CA PRO A 457 2.36 37.12 -24.56
C PRO A 457 2.44 35.92 -25.52
N LEU A 458 1.42 35.05 -25.51
CA LEU A 458 1.44 33.80 -26.30
C LEU A 458 1.62 34.03 -27.81
N SER A 459 1.17 35.18 -28.33
CA SER A 459 1.36 35.62 -29.71
C SER A 459 2.80 36.02 -30.02
N GLY A 460 3.57 36.49 -29.02
CA GLY A 460 4.98 36.84 -29.14
C GLY A 460 5.94 35.66 -29.00
N VAL A 461 5.44 34.45 -28.80
CA VAL A 461 6.23 33.22 -28.69
C VAL A 461 6.29 32.51 -30.04
N SER A 462 7.50 32.23 -30.53
CA SER A 462 7.72 31.50 -31.79
C SER A 462 6.95 30.19 -31.86
N SER A 463 6.30 29.93 -33.00
CA SER A 463 5.61 28.68 -33.27
C SER A 463 6.54 27.47 -33.19
N ASN A 464 7.83 27.64 -33.49
CA ASN A 464 8.84 26.58 -33.38
C ASN A 464 8.95 26.06 -31.94
N PHE A 465 9.10 26.97 -30.98
CA PHE A 465 9.18 26.62 -29.56
C PHE A 465 7.85 26.06 -29.03
N LYS A 466 6.74 26.72 -29.38
CA LYS A 466 5.39 26.28 -28.99
C LYS A 466 5.13 24.83 -29.44
N ASN A 467 5.41 24.53 -30.71
CA ASN A 467 5.22 23.20 -31.28
C ASN A 467 6.19 22.17 -30.68
N ALA A 468 7.43 22.55 -30.40
CA ALA A 468 8.40 21.68 -29.75
C ALA A 468 7.97 21.28 -28.33
N ILE A 469 7.56 22.26 -27.50
CA ILE A 469 7.07 21.99 -26.13
C ILE A 469 5.83 21.13 -26.14
N LEU A 470 4.83 21.49 -26.95
CA LEU A 470 3.61 20.68 -27.05
C LEU A 470 3.93 19.28 -27.54
N THR A 471 4.91 19.10 -28.42
CA THR A 471 5.30 17.76 -28.90
C THR A 471 6.02 16.93 -27.83
N SER A 472 6.90 17.55 -27.04
CA SER A 472 7.72 16.85 -26.05
C SER A 472 6.97 16.60 -24.72
N GLU A 473 6.25 17.60 -24.22
CA GLU A 473 5.63 17.58 -22.90
C GLU A 473 4.17 17.10 -22.95
N ASP A 474 3.36 17.65 -23.87
CA ASP A 474 1.91 17.42 -23.86
C ASP A 474 1.24 17.55 -25.24
N PRO A 475 1.34 16.50 -26.08
CA PRO A 475 0.81 16.49 -27.44
C PRO A 475 -0.68 16.82 -27.60
N SER A 476 -1.46 16.51 -26.57
CA SER A 476 -2.92 16.62 -26.55
C SER A 476 -3.39 17.79 -25.72
N PHE A 477 -2.51 18.74 -25.39
CA PHE A 477 -2.78 19.81 -24.43
C PHE A 477 -4.13 20.52 -24.66
N PHE A 478 -4.43 20.86 -25.91
CA PHE A 478 -5.66 21.58 -26.27
C PHE A 478 -6.92 20.71 -26.28
N THR A 479 -6.80 19.38 -26.27
CA THR A 479 -7.95 18.47 -26.38
C THR A 479 -8.29 17.75 -25.08
N HIS A 480 -7.33 17.55 -24.18
CA HIS A 480 -7.58 16.89 -22.90
C HIS A 480 -8.10 17.86 -21.83
N LYS A 481 -8.79 17.34 -20.81
CA LYS A 481 -9.30 18.09 -19.63
C LYS A 481 -8.39 17.89 -18.42
N GLY A 482 -7.16 18.37 -18.51
CA GLY A 482 -6.13 18.22 -17.46
C GLY A 482 -5.35 16.90 -17.42
N PHE A 483 -5.90 15.76 -17.87
CA PHE A 483 -5.24 14.45 -17.77
C PHE A 483 -5.21 13.67 -19.08
N VAL A 484 -4.17 12.87 -19.28
CA VAL A 484 -4.04 11.95 -20.42
C VAL A 484 -3.93 10.51 -19.90
N GLN A 485 -5.04 9.76 -19.94
CA GLN A 485 -5.11 8.40 -19.38
C GLN A 485 -4.08 7.46 -20.00
N GLU A 486 -3.86 7.57 -21.32
CA GLU A 486 -2.86 6.75 -22.03
C GLU A 486 -1.42 7.02 -21.56
N SER A 487 -1.09 8.27 -21.20
CA SER A 487 0.22 8.62 -20.65
C SER A 487 0.41 8.01 -19.27
N ILE A 488 -0.62 8.04 -18.43
CA ILE A 488 -0.61 7.41 -17.10
C ILE A 488 -0.48 5.89 -17.25
N ARG A 489 -1.26 5.27 -18.13
CA ARG A 489 -1.22 3.83 -18.43
C ARG A 489 0.18 3.37 -18.86
N LYS A 490 0.79 4.06 -19.83
CA LYS A 490 2.17 3.80 -20.27
C LYS A 490 3.18 4.01 -19.14
N SER A 491 2.98 5.01 -18.28
CA SER A 491 3.86 5.23 -17.14
C SER A 491 3.84 4.07 -16.16
N PHE A 492 2.67 3.48 -15.87
CA PHE A 492 2.58 2.27 -15.03
C PHE A 492 3.30 1.09 -15.67
N ALA A 493 3.07 0.81 -16.96
CA ALA A 493 3.71 -0.29 -17.67
C ALA A 493 5.24 -0.19 -17.63
N VAL A 494 5.79 0.99 -17.97
CA VAL A 494 7.25 1.20 -18.00
C VAL A 494 7.84 1.18 -16.59
N ASN A 495 7.23 1.86 -15.61
CA ASN A 495 7.75 1.90 -14.24
C ASN A 495 7.70 0.52 -13.58
N PHE A 496 6.70 -0.30 -13.90
CA PHE A 496 6.62 -1.68 -13.42
C PHE A 496 7.73 -2.57 -14.00
N LYS A 497 7.99 -2.47 -15.31
CA LYS A 497 9.07 -3.20 -15.98
C LYS A 497 10.45 -2.82 -15.46
N GLU A 498 10.68 -1.53 -15.27
CA GLU A 498 11.96 -0.98 -14.82
C GLU A 498 12.15 -1.07 -13.29
N LYS A 499 11.08 -1.38 -12.54
CA LYS A 499 11.04 -1.40 -11.07
C LYS A 499 11.49 -0.08 -10.42
N LYS A 500 11.38 1.02 -11.16
CA LYS A 500 11.74 2.38 -10.74
C LYS A 500 10.86 3.40 -11.46
N PHE A 501 10.73 4.59 -10.89
CA PHE A 501 9.97 5.69 -11.48
C PHE A 501 10.76 6.38 -12.61
N VAL A 502 10.84 5.76 -13.79
CA VAL A 502 11.53 6.34 -14.96
C VAL A 502 10.66 7.28 -15.79
N ARG A 503 9.34 7.08 -15.78
CA ARG A 503 8.41 7.80 -16.65
C ARG A 503 7.28 8.40 -15.84
N GLY A 504 7.06 9.70 -16.04
CA GLY A 504 5.89 10.41 -15.53
C GLY A 504 4.72 10.42 -16.52
N GLY A 505 3.54 10.76 -16.03
CA GLY A 505 2.32 10.98 -16.82
C GLY A 505 1.67 12.35 -16.59
N SER A 506 2.44 13.36 -16.14
CA SER A 506 1.90 14.69 -15.83
C SER A 506 1.78 15.55 -17.09
N THR A 507 0.67 16.27 -17.23
CA THR A 507 0.37 17.20 -18.32
C THR A 507 0.90 18.61 -18.04
N ILE A 508 0.87 19.51 -19.02
CA ILE A 508 1.21 20.92 -18.79
C ILE A 508 0.28 21.54 -17.73
N SER A 509 -1.02 21.20 -17.74
CA SER A 509 -1.97 21.68 -16.73
C SER A 509 -1.58 21.26 -15.31
N MET A 510 -1.15 20.01 -15.13
CA MET A 510 -0.65 19.50 -13.85
C MET A 510 0.63 20.20 -13.41
N GLN A 511 1.57 20.41 -14.34
CA GLN A 511 2.82 21.12 -14.06
C GLN A 511 2.55 22.58 -13.66
N LEU A 512 1.63 23.26 -14.35
CA LEU A 512 1.21 24.63 -14.05
C LEU A 512 0.61 24.74 -12.65
N VAL A 513 -0.34 23.86 -12.32
CA VAL A 513 -0.99 23.85 -10.99
C VAL A 513 0.01 23.57 -9.88
N LYS A 514 0.87 22.57 -10.07
CA LYS A 514 1.96 22.24 -9.14
C LYS A 514 2.83 23.46 -8.84
N ASN A 515 3.15 24.26 -9.85
CA ASN A 515 4.07 25.38 -9.70
C ASN A 515 3.40 26.62 -9.08
N ILE A 516 2.12 26.89 -9.35
CA ILE A 516 1.45 28.14 -8.95
C ILE A 516 0.70 28.05 -7.60
N PHE A 517 0.12 26.88 -7.30
CA PHE A 517 -0.85 26.73 -6.21
C PHE A 517 -0.39 25.82 -5.08
N LEU A 518 0.68 25.06 -5.26
CA LEU A 518 1.10 24.02 -4.32
C LEU A 518 2.55 24.25 -3.88
N SER A 519 2.86 23.79 -2.67
CA SER A 519 4.23 23.78 -2.15
C SER A 519 5.10 22.78 -2.93
N ARG A 520 6.44 22.92 -2.90
CA ARG A 520 7.35 21.95 -3.55
C ARG A 520 7.51 20.63 -2.77
N GLN A 521 6.80 20.43 -1.65
CA GLN A 521 6.94 19.22 -0.84
C GLN A 521 6.43 17.99 -1.60
N LYS A 522 7.26 16.95 -1.73
CA LYS A 522 6.91 15.74 -2.51
C LYS A 522 6.08 14.75 -1.67
N THR A 523 4.86 15.15 -1.28
CA THR A 523 3.95 14.30 -0.49
C THR A 523 2.80 13.75 -1.34
N LEU A 524 2.17 12.65 -0.87
CA LEU A 524 0.99 12.07 -1.52
C LEU A 524 -0.21 13.01 -1.44
N ALA A 525 -0.43 13.68 -0.30
CA ALA A 525 -1.49 14.67 -0.11
C ALA A 525 -1.39 15.81 -1.13
N ARG A 526 -0.18 16.38 -1.32
CA ARG A 526 0.06 17.41 -2.33
C ARG A 526 -0.27 16.90 -3.74
N LYS A 527 0.09 15.65 -4.08
CA LYS A 527 -0.23 15.10 -5.42
C LYS A 527 -1.74 14.90 -5.61
N ALA A 528 -2.46 14.48 -4.57
CA ALA A 528 -3.90 14.37 -4.61
C ALA A 528 -4.56 15.75 -4.76
N GLU A 529 -4.06 16.77 -4.05
CA GLU A 529 -4.52 18.15 -4.18
C GLU A 529 -4.26 18.73 -5.59
N GLU A 530 -3.11 18.43 -6.19
CA GLU A 530 -2.77 18.78 -7.58
C GLU A 530 -3.81 18.24 -8.56
N ILE A 531 -4.17 16.97 -8.43
CA ILE A 531 -5.19 16.32 -9.27
C ILE A 531 -6.55 17.02 -9.07
N LEU A 532 -6.93 17.32 -7.84
CA LEU A 532 -8.22 17.96 -7.55
C LEU A 532 -8.28 19.40 -8.09
N ILE A 533 -7.22 20.20 -7.92
CA ILE A 533 -7.14 21.57 -8.47
C ILE A 533 -7.16 21.57 -10.00
N VAL A 534 -6.40 20.67 -10.65
CA VAL A 534 -6.42 20.53 -12.12
C VAL A 534 -7.82 20.21 -12.61
N TRP A 535 -8.50 19.27 -11.94
CA TRP A 535 -9.89 18.94 -12.28
C TRP A 535 -10.82 20.15 -12.08
N LEU A 536 -10.70 20.89 -10.98
CA LEU A 536 -11.50 22.09 -10.74
C LEU A 536 -11.31 23.15 -11.85
N ILE A 537 -10.06 23.42 -12.25
CA ILE A 537 -9.73 24.42 -13.28
C ILE A 537 -10.25 23.99 -14.65
N GLU A 538 -9.94 22.77 -15.06
CA GLU A 538 -10.23 22.28 -16.41
C GLU A 538 -11.73 21.99 -16.59
N ASN A 539 -12.40 21.44 -15.57
CA ASN A 539 -13.83 21.13 -15.67
C ASN A 539 -14.71 22.40 -15.59
N ASN A 540 -14.35 23.37 -14.75
CA ASN A 540 -15.12 24.62 -14.63
C ASN A 540 -14.66 25.71 -15.61
N HIS A 541 -13.75 25.38 -16.54
CA HIS A 541 -13.20 26.32 -17.52
C HIS A 541 -12.70 27.63 -16.88
N LEU A 542 -12.07 27.53 -15.70
CA LEU A 542 -11.66 28.70 -14.92
C LEU A 542 -10.58 29.52 -15.63
N ILE A 543 -9.80 28.86 -16.48
CA ILE A 543 -8.66 29.42 -17.23
C ILE A 543 -8.70 28.81 -18.63
N SER A 544 -8.52 29.64 -19.67
CA SER A 544 -8.44 29.15 -21.05
C SER A 544 -7.12 28.41 -21.31
N LYS A 545 -7.10 27.43 -22.22
CA LYS A 545 -5.88 26.70 -22.63
C LYS A 545 -4.78 27.65 -23.10
N ASN A 546 -5.13 28.70 -23.85
CA ASN A 546 -4.19 29.72 -24.28
C ASN A 546 -3.56 30.46 -23.09
N ARG A 547 -4.36 30.89 -22.12
CA ARG A 547 -3.84 31.57 -20.92
C ARG A 547 -2.99 30.62 -20.06
N MET A 548 -3.41 29.36 -19.91
CA MET A 548 -2.60 28.35 -19.22
C MET A 548 -1.23 28.18 -19.88
N LEU A 549 -1.18 28.07 -21.21
CA LEU A 549 0.06 27.91 -21.95
C LEU A 549 0.94 29.15 -21.91
N GLU A 550 0.35 30.34 -22.01
CA GLU A 550 1.03 31.63 -21.86
C GLU A 550 1.72 31.73 -20.51
N VAL A 551 0.99 31.49 -19.43
CA VAL A 551 1.54 31.56 -18.07
C VAL A 551 2.58 30.47 -17.88
N TYR A 552 2.33 29.25 -18.36
CA TYR A 552 3.31 28.16 -18.33
C TYR A 552 4.64 28.59 -18.96
N PHE A 553 4.61 29.16 -20.17
CA PHE A 553 5.83 29.66 -20.84
C PHE A 553 6.52 30.80 -20.12
N ASN A 554 5.84 31.53 -19.24
CA ASN A 554 6.43 32.64 -18.49
C ASN A 554 6.90 32.26 -17.07
N ILE A 555 6.54 31.07 -16.56
CA ILE A 555 6.95 30.62 -15.21
C ILE A 555 7.92 29.45 -15.21
N ILE A 556 8.02 28.69 -16.30
CA ILE A 556 8.83 27.47 -16.32
C ILE A 556 10.32 27.81 -16.15
N GLU A 557 10.97 27.05 -15.28
CA GLU A 557 12.42 27.17 -15.05
C GLU A 557 13.14 26.63 -16.29
N MET A 558 14.02 27.45 -16.88
CA MET A 558 14.79 27.11 -18.08
C MET A 558 16.30 27.21 -17.85
N GLY A 559 16.73 27.32 -16.60
CA GLY A 559 18.13 27.38 -16.19
C GLY A 559 18.23 27.75 -14.71
N GLN A 560 19.44 27.77 -14.17
CA GLN A 560 19.65 28.20 -12.78
C GLN A 560 19.19 29.65 -12.64
N ASN A 561 18.10 29.87 -11.87
CA ASN A 561 17.50 31.18 -11.68
C ASN A 561 17.15 31.91 -13.00
N ILE A 562 16.68 31.15 -14.00
CA ILE A 562 16.19 31.68 -15.29
C ILE A 562 14.77 31.16 -15.48
N TYR A 563 13.81 32.07 -15.52
CA TYR A 563 12.39 31.72 -15.56
C TYR A 563 11.68 32.36 -16.74
N GLY A 564 10.90 31.53 -17.43
CA GLY A 564 10.12 31.95 -18.57
C GLY A 564 10.93 32.11 -19.86
N ILE A 565 10.21 32.04 -20.97
CA ILE A 565 10.78 32.05 -22.32
C ILE A 565 11.50 33.35 -22.63
N GLY A 566 10.97 34.49 -22.19
CA GLY A 566 11.57 35.80 -22.44
C GLY A 566 12.99 35.90 -21.88
N GLU A 567 13.17 35.53 -20.62
CA GLU A 567 14.49 35.55 -19.99
C GLU A 567 15.42 34.52 -20.63
N ALA A 568 14.92 33.31 -20.88
CA ALA A 568 15.70 32.22 -21.45
C ALA A 568 16.25 32.54 -22.85
N THR A 569 15.45 33.11 -23.76
CA THR A 569 15.94 33.43 -25.11
C THR A 569 17.00 34.52 -25.11
N ARG A 570 16.85 35.53 -24.24
CA ARG A 570 17.87 36.57 -24.04
C ARG A 570 19.13 36.01 -23.41
N TYR A 571 18.98 35.08 -22.47
CA TYR A 571 20.10 34.44 -21.80
C TYR A 571 20.90 33.55 -22.75
N TYR A 572 20.27 32.55 -23.38
CA TYR A 572 20.99 31.56 -24.20
C TYR A 572 21.42 32.11 -25.55
N PHE A 573 20.54 32.84 -26.24
CA PHE A 573 20.71 33.16 -27.66
C PHE A 573 20.83 34.67 -27.94
N GLY A 574 20.52 35.53 -26.97
CA GLY A 574 20.47 36.98 -27.19
C GLY A 574 19.32 37.39 -28.12
N LYS A 575 18.25 36.58 -28.21
CA LYS A 575 17.14 36.75 -29.16
C LYS A 575 15.83 37.10 -28.47
N ARG A 576 14.90 37.68 -29.24
CA ARG A 576 13.50 37.79 -28.82
C ARG A 576 12.82 36.40 -28.90
N PRO A 577 11.81 36.12 -28.07
CA PRO A 577 11.06 34.85 -28.13
C PRO A 577 10.41 34.54 -29.48
N SER A 578 10.07 35.56 -30.26
CA SER A 578 9.53 35.44 -31.62
C SER A 578 10.54 34.92 -32.64
N ASP A 579 11.84 35.15 -32.39
CA ASP A 579 12.91 34.98 -33.38
C ASP A 579 13.61 33.62 -33.25
N LEU A 580 13.06 32.71 -32.43
CA LEU A 580 13.60 31.37 -32.25
C LEU A 580 13.43 30.54 -33.51
N ASN A 581 14.55 29.99 -33.97
CA ASN A 581 14.54 28.97 -35.01
C ASN A 581 14.07 27.60 -34.46
N ILE A 582 13.88 26.62 -35.34
CA ILE A 582 13.44 25.28 -34.97
C ILE A 582 14.39 24.58 -33.98
N GLY A 583 15.70 24.67 -34.22
CA GLY A 583 16.69 24.04 -33.36
C GLY A 583 16.70 24.63 -31.96
N GLU A 584 16.64 25.95 -31.84
CA GLU A 584 16.57 26.66 -30.56
C GLU A 584 15.27 26.35 -29.81
N GLY A 585 14.15 26.23 -30.53
CA GLY A 585 12.88 25.78 -29.98
C GLY A 585 12.94 24.35 -29.42
N ILE A 586 13.52 23.42 -30.18
CA ILE A 586 13.73 22.02 -29.75
C ILE A 586 14.69 21.94 -28.57
N PHE A 587 15.76 22.75 -28.57
CA PHE A 587 16.70 22.83 -27.45
C PHE A 587 15.99 23.27 -26.17
N LEU A 588 15.25 24.39 -26.21
CA LEU A 588 14.55 24.89 -25.02
C LEU A 588 13.49 23.89 -24.54
N ALA A 589 12.84 23.15 -25.44
CA ALA A 589 11.96 22.05 -25.04
C ALA A 589 12.69 20.89 -24.37
N ASN A 590 13.91 20.57 -24.80
CA ASN A 590 14.74 19.50 -24.23
C ASN A 590 15.18 19.78 -22.78
N ILE A 591 15.34 21.05 -22.40
CA ILE A 591 15.85 21.40 -21.07
C ILE A 591 14.75 21.51 -20.01
N VAL A 592 13.48 21.65 -20.39
CA VAL A 592 12.37 21.80 -19.42
C VAL A 592 12.33 20.69 -18.35
N PRO A 593 12.52 19.39 -18.69
CA PRO A 593 12.55 18.34 -17.66
C PRO A 593 13.72 18.46 -16.68
N ARG A 594 14.84 19.06 -17.10
CA ARG A 594 16.09 19.18 -16.33
C ARG A 594 16.80 20.51 -16.63
N PRO A 595 16.29 21.65 -16.12
CA PRO A 595 16.74 22.97 -16.58
C PRO A 595 18.15 23.34 -16.13
N LYS A 596 18.57 22.89 -14.94
CA LYS A 596 19.86 23.24 -14.35
C LYS A 596 21.06 22.69 -15.10
N ILE A 597 20.85 21.68 -15.96
CA ILE A 597 21.93 21.10 -16.77
C ILE A 597 22.03 21.71 -18.17
N ALA A 598 21.30 22.80 -18.45
CA ALA A 598 21.22 23.39 -19.78
C ALA A 598 22.58 23.79 -20.37
N LEU A 599 23.48 24.41 -19.58
CA LEU A 599 24.79 24.82 -20.09
C LEU A 599 25.71 23.63 -20.40
N TYR A 600 25.59 22.50 -19.66
CA TYR A 600 26.42 21.31 -19.90
C TYR A 600 26.12 20.59 -21.23
N LYS A 601 25.02 20.95 -21.88
CA LYS A 601 24.61 20.45 -23.20
C LYS A 601 25.38 21.09 -24.35
N PHE A 602 26.14 22.16 -24.08
CA PHE A 602 26.97 22.84 -25.06
C PHE A 602 28.44 22.43 -24.94
N ARG A 603 29.14 22.45 -26.08
CA ARG A 603 30.59 22.30 -26.22
C ARG A 603 31.27 23.65 -25.99
N GLY A 604 32.59 23.67 -25.83
CA GLY A 604 33.35 24.91 -25.62
C GLY A 604 33.21 25.96 -26.73
N ASP A 605 32.93 25.53 -27.97
CA ASP A 605 32.65 26.42 -29.11
C ASP A 605 31.28 27.11 -29.03
N GLY A 606 30.42 26.69 -28.08
CA GLY A 606 29.04 27.14 -27.90
C GLY A 606 28.00 26.39 -28.74
N GLY A 607 28.40 25.40 -29.52
CA GLY A 607 27.50 24.50 -30.24
C GLY A 607 26.98 23.38 -29.33
N LEU A 608 25.94 22.65 -29.75
CA LEU A 608 25.39 21.54 -28.97
C LEU A 608 26.28 20.29 -29.04
N LYS A 609 26.28 19.50 -27.97
CA LYS A 609 26.93 18.18 -27.93
C LYS A 609 26.18 17.16 -28.79
N ASP A 610 26.93 16.31 -29.48
CA ASP A 610 26.41 15.39 -30.52
C ASP A 610 25.38 14.38 -30.01
N TYR A 611 25.44 14.01 -28.72
CA TYR A 611 24.47 13.07 -28.13
C TYR A 611 23.03 13.60 -28.13
N LEU A 612 22.81 14.90 -28.35
CA LEU A 612 21.49 15.49 -28.49
C LEU A 612 20.90 15.37 -29.90
N TYR A 613 21.72 15.08 -30.92
CA TYR A 613 21.25 14.96 -32.30
C TYR A 613 20.11 13.94 -32.48
N PRO A 614 20.14 12.73 -31.86
CA PRO A 614 19.01 11.80 -31.92
C PRO A 614 17.70 12.36 -31.35
N TYR A 615 17.78 13.17 -30.28
CA TYR A 615 16.61 13.82 -29.69
C TYR A 615 15.99 14.84 -30.66
N PHE A 616 16.83 15.64 -31.32
CA PHE A 616 16.37 16.61 -32.32
C PHE A 616 15.66 15.94 -33.48
N LYS A 617 16.25 14.86 -34.03
CA LYS A 617 15.58 14.05 -35.06
C LYS A 617 14.29 13.44 -34.54
N TYR A 618 14.25 12.93 -33.32
CA TYR A 618 13.05 12.32 -32.75
C TYR A 618 11.88 13.31 -32.66
N ILE A 619 12.10 14.48 -32.03
CA ILE A 619 11.06 15.50 -31.88
C ILE A 619 10.69 16.13 -33.22
N GLY A 620 11.69 16.51 -34.03
CA GLY A 620 11.44 17.11 -35.33
C GLY A 620 10.67 16.19 -36.28
N ASN A 621 10.96 14.88 -36.29
CA ASN A 621 10.20 13.91 -37.07
C ASN A 621 8.74 13.81 -36.60
N ILE A 622 8.49 13.88 -35.29
CA ILE A 622 7.11 13.88 -34.77
C ILE A 622 6.39 15.17 -35.17
N MET A 623 7.06 16.32 -35.06
CA MET A 623 6.53 17.60 -35.51
C MET A 623 6.21 17.58 -37.02
N ALA A 624 7.11 17.03 -37.84
CA ALA A 624 6.91 16.92 -39.28
C ALA A 624 5.75 16.00 -39.64
N LYS A 625 5.63 14.84 -38.97
CA LYS A 625 4.48 13.93 -39.13
C LYS A 625 3.15 14.56 -38.74
N ARG A 626 3.15 15.57 -37.86
CA ARG A 626 1.97 16.33 -37.46
C ARG A 626 1.72 17.58 -38.30
N GLY A 627 2.54 17.84 -39.33
CA GLY A 627 2.44 19.04 -40.17
C GLY A 627 2.86 20.34 -39.46
N LEU A 628 3.59 20.25 -38.35
CA LEU A 628 4.02 21.41 -37.54
C LEU A 628 5.33 22.03 -38.04
N THR A 629 6.07 21.32 -38.88
CA THR A 629 7.32 21.74 -39.53
C THR A 629 7.51 20.95 -40.82
N PRO A 630 8.24 21.46 -41.82
CA PRO A 630 8.68 20.65 -42.95
C PRO A 630 9.54 19.46 -42.51
N SER A 631 9.57 18.40 -43.32
CA SER A 631 10.49 17.27 -43.14
C SER A 631 11.93 17.75 -43.37
N ASP A 632 12.85 17.33 -42.51
CA ASP A 632 14.26 17.73 -42.57
C ASP A 632 15.17 16.54 -42.23
N SER A 633 16.12 16.24 -43.12
CA SER A 633 17.10 15.18 -42.93
C SER A 633 18.36 15.64 -42.16
N SER A 634 18.58 16.96 -42.07
CA SER A 634 19.77 17.62 -41.51
C SER A 634 19.74 17.80 -39.98
N GLY A 635 18.67 17.35 -39.32
CA GLY A 635 18.57 17.32 -37.86
C GLY A 635 17.78 18.47 -37.25
N TYR A 636 16.87 19.09 -37.99
CA TYR A 636 15.92 20.09 -37.49
C TYR A 636 16.61 21.27 -36.82
N GLY A 637 17.59 21.86 -37.50
CA GLY A 637 18.33 23.04 -37.03
C GLY A 637 19.32 22.77 -35.90
N PHE A 638 19.67 21.50 -35.62
CA PHE A 638 20.65 21.13 -34.58
C PHE A 638 21.95 21.93 -34.66
N TYR A 639 22.55 22.04 -35.84
CA TYR A 639 23.80 22.77 -36.06
C TYR A 639 23.64 24.30 -36.06
N ASN A 640 22.40 24.81 -36.08
CA ASN A 640 22.10 26.24 -36.01
C ASN A 640 21.89 26.73 -34.58
N VAL A 641 21.93 25.83 -33.58
CA VAL A 641 21.84 26.21 -32.17
C VAL A 641 23.21 26.60 -31.66
N GLN A 642 23.36 27.87 -31.31
CA GLN A 642 24.63 28.43 -30.89
C GLN A 642 24.43 29.33 -29.67
N LEU A 643 25.18 29.08 -28.59
CA LEU A 643 25.21 29.97 -27.43
C LEU A 643 25.74 31.34 -27.79
N ARG A 644 25.16 32.37 -27.16
CA ARG A 644 25.68 33.73 -27.24
C ARG A 644 27.16 33.78 -26.79
N PRO A 645 28.01 34.60 -27.43
CA PRO A 645 29.44 34.63 -27.14
C PRO A 645 29.78 34.78 -25.65
N GLY A 646 29.09 35.66 -24.93
CA GLY A 646 29.35 35.93 -23.51
C GLY A 646 29.09 34.76 -22.54
N LEU A 647 28.42 33.68 -22.98
CA LEU A 647 28.25 32.47 -22.16
C LEU A 647 29.29 31.37 -22.44
N ARG A 648 30.00 31.43 -23.56
CA ARG A 648 30.95 30.38 -23.98
C ARG A 648 32.15 30.30 -23.05
N GLN A 649 32.55 31.43 -22.46
CA GLN A 649 33.64 31.53 -21.50
C GLN A 649 33.41 30.73 -20.20
N TYR A 650 32.16 30.35 -19.90
CA TYR A 650 31.81 29.58 -18.71
C TYR A 650 31.67 28.07 -18.98
N LEU A 651 32.00 27.61 -20.20
CA LEU A 651 31.90 26.20 -20.58
C LEU A 651 33.24 25.50 -20.31
N LEU A 652 33.18 24.36 -19.62
CA LEU A 652 34.35 23.52 -19.38
C LEU A 652 34.84 22.88 -20.69
N PRO A 653 36.16 22.68 -20.87
CA PRO A 653 36.70 21.94 -22.02
C PRO A 653 36.19 20.49 -22.05
N ASP A 654 36.01 19.94 -23.26
CA ASP A 654 35.34 18.66 -23.50
C ASP A 654 36.00 17.43 -22.84
N SER A 655 37.20 17.57 -22.24
CA SER A 655 37.94 16.51 -21.55
C SER A 655 37.43 16.17 -20.15
N THR A 656 36.55 16.98 -19.55
CA THR A 656 36.02 16.69 -18.21
C THR A 656 34.79 15.77 -18.28
N THR A 657 34.95 14.50 -17.93
CA THR A 657 33.82 13.60 -17.64
C THR A 657 33.21 14.01 -16.30
N VAL A 658 32.18 14.86 -16.34
CA VAL A 658 31.40 15.24 -15.16
C VAL A 658 30.27 14.23 -14.99
N ASP A 659 30.13 13.69 -13.78
CA ASP A 659 29.04 12.80 -13.43
C ASP A 659 27.70 13.56 -13.44
N THR A 660 26.95 13.42 -14.53
CA THR A 660 25.62 14.04 -14.69
C THR A 660 24.56 13.46 -13.74
N THR A 661 24.86 12.34 -13.05
CA THR A 661 23.98 11.74 -12.06
C THR A 661 24.15 12.35 -10.66
N ALA A 662 25.25 13.08 -10.40
CA ALA A 662 25.48 13.76 -9.13
C ALA A 662 24.47 14.90 -8.85
N PHE A 663 23.80 15.41 -9.89
CA PHE A 663 22.73 16.42 -9.78
C PHE A 663 21.31 15.81 -9.74
N ASP A 664 21.17 14.47 -9.73
CA ASP A 664 19.89 13.76 -9.67
C ASP A 664 19.25 13.72 -8.27
N ASN A 665 19.79 14.46 -7.30
CA ASN A 665 19.19 14.65 -5.97
C ASN A 665 17.92 15.53 -5.97
N ASP A 666 17.15 15.53 -7.06
CA ASP A 666 15.72 15.81 -7.00
C ASP A 666 15.02 14.48 -6.77
N ASP A 667 15.12 13.95 -5.55
CA ASP A 667 14.57 12.66 -5.09
C ASP A 667 13.40 12.22 -5.99
N PRO A 668 13.58 11.22 -6.87
CA PRO A 668 12.45 10.38 -7.23
C PRO A 668 11.78 10.02 -5.90
N LEU A 669 10.44 9.94 -5.81
CA LEU A 669 9.84 9.20 -4.69
C LEU A 669 10.74 7.97 -4.52
N PRO A 670 11.43 7.80 -3.37
CA PRO A 670 12.53 6.86 -3.28
C PRO A 670 11.97 5.58 -3.87
N ALA A 671 12.53 5.17 -5.03
CA ALA A 671 12.28 3.84 -5.54
C ALA A 671 12.49 2.99 -4.32
N ILE A 672 11.49 2.20 -3.90
CA ILE A 672 11.56 1.41 -2.68
C ILE A 672 12.93 0.79 -2.70
N GLU A 673 13.84 1.39 -1.94
CA GLU A 673 15.16 0.86 -1.76
C GLU A 673 14.75 -0.33 -0.91
N THR A 674 14.72 -1.49 -1.55
CA THR A 674 15.11 -2.68 -0.84
C THR A 674 16.55 -2.40 -0.43
N HIS A 675 16.70 -1.57 0.61
CA HIS A 675 17.77 -1.72 1.57
C HIS A 675 17.88 -3.23 1.78
N ASP A 676 19.09 -3.72 1.85
CA ASP A 676 19.33 -5.09 2.27
C ASP A 676 18.79 -5.16 3.72
N GLU A 677 17.49 -5.45 3.84
CA GLU A 677 16.73 -5.29 5.06
C GLU A 677 17.15 -6.40 6.01
N SER A 678 17.57 -6.01 7.21
CA SER A 678 17.35 -6.84 8.38
C SER A 678 15.86 -7.15 8.42
N LYS A 679 15.49 -8.37 7.99
CA LYS A 679 14.09 -8.78 7.77
C LYS A 679 13.21 -8.38 8.95
N SER A 680 12.20 -7.57 8.70
CA SER A 680 11.21 -7.22 9.72
C SER A 680 10.48 -8.49 10.19
N LEU A 681 9.92 -8.44 11.40
CA LEU A 681 9.04 -9.50 11.92
C LEU A 681 7.91 -9.83 10.92
N PHE A 682 7.41 -8.84 10.19
CA PHE A 682 6.39 -8.99 9.14
C PHE A 682 6.91 -9.77 7.93
N ASP A 683 8.14 -9.50 7.46
CA ASP A 683 8.78 -10.24 6.36
C ASP A 683 9.16 -11.67 6.75
N ARG A 684 9.41 -11.91 8.04
CA ARG A 684 9.67 -13.26 8.57
C ARG A 684 8.37 -14.08 8.69
N ILE A 685 7.23 -13.44 8.96
CA ILE A 685 5.91 -14.10 9.10
C ILE A 685 5.23 -14.30 7.73
N PHE A 686 5.25 -13.29 6.85
CA PHE A 686 4.49 -13.27 5.59
C PHE A 686 5.36 -13.27 4.33
N GLY A 687 6.67 -13.03 4.44
CA GLY A 687 7.60 -13.07 3.31
C GLY A 687 7.77 -14.50 2.79
N GLY A 688 7.24 -14.75 1.59
CA GLY A 688 7.59 -15.94 0.82
C GLY A 688 9.11 -15.98 0.62
N GLY A 689 9.75 -17.09 0.96
CA GLY A 689 11.21 -17.22 0.88
C GLY A 689 11.72 -16.84 -0.51
N SER A 690 12.41 -15.71 -0.59
CA SER A 690 13.24 -15.42 -1.76
C SER A 690 14.32 -16.49 -1.82
N LYS A 691 14.45 -17.14 -2.98
CA LYS A 691 15.66 -17.89 -3.30
C LYS A 691 16.80 -16.86 -3.29
N LYS A 692 17.70 -16.96 -2.30
CA LYS A 692 19.06 -16.45 -2.49
C LYS A 692 19.66 -17.31 -3.60
N ASP A 693 19.81 -16.76 -4.79
CA ASP A 693 20.79 -17.25 -5.75
C ASP A 693 22.18 -16.86 -5.21
N THR A 694 22.63 -17.53 -4.17
CA THR A 694 24.05 -17.64 -3.86
C THR A 694 24.62 -18.70 -4.79
N THR A 695 24.87 -18.32 -6.04
CA THR A 695 25.99 -18.91 -6.78
C THR A 695 27.18 -17.98 -6.58
N SER A 696 27.98 -18.31 -5.56
CA SER A 696 29.39 -17.94 -5.56
C SER A 696 29.99 -18.46 -6.86
N LYS A 697 30.27 -17.57 -7.82
CA LYS A 697 31.09 -17.93 -8.97
C LYS A 697 32.47 -18.36 -8.44
N PRO A 698 32.96 -19.57 -8.75
CA PRO A 698 34.36 -19.85 -8.54
C PRO A 698 35.19 -18.94 -9.44
N VAL A 699 36.29 -18.42 -8.89
CA VAL A 699 37.32 -17.71 -9.65
C VAL A 699 37.89 -18.68 -10.67
N ILE A 700 37.42 -18.59 -11.91
CA ILE A 700 38.06 -19.23 -13.06
C ILE A 700 39.05 -18.21 -13.62
N LYS A 701 40.35 -18.50 -13.50
CA LYS A 701 41.40 -17.86 -14.29
C LYS A 701 41.00 -17.96 -15.75
N THR A 702 40.65 -16.82 -16.35
CA THR A 702 40.27 -16.76 -17.75
C THR A 702 41.54 -16.69 -18.57
N ASP A 703 41.88 -17.81 -19.21
CA ASP A 703 42.67 -17.80 -20.42
C ASP A 703 41.74 -18.30 -21.53
N THR A 704 41.18 -17.39 -22.33
CA THR A 704 40.65 -17.64 -23.68
C THR A 704 40.12 -16.36 -24.33
N LEU A 705 40.75 -16.02 -25.44
CA LEU A 705 40.45 -15.01 -26.48
C LEU A 705 38.99 -14.51 -26.56
N GLN A 706 38.80 -13.20 -26.42
CA GLN A 706 37.56 -12.49 -26.76
C GLN A 706 37.28 -12.53 -28.27
N LYS A 707 36.14 -13.11 -28.67
CA LYS A 707 35.65 -13.04 -30.07
C LYS A 707 35.40 -11.59 -30.49
N THR A 708 35.90 -11.21 -31.66
CA THR A 708 35.80 -9.83 -32.18
C THR A 708 34.37 -9.49 -32.61
N LYS A 709 33.99 -8.20 -32.59
CA LYS A 709 32.66 -7.69 -33.02
C LYS A 709 32.20 -8.18 -34.40
N LYS A 710 33.12 -8.58 -35.28
CA LYS A 710 32.85 -9.15 -36.61
C LYS A 710 32.27 -10.58 -36.52
N GLN A 711 32.78 -11.41 -35.61
CA GLN A 711 32.29 -12.77 -35.38
C GLN A 711 30.89 -12.78 -34.73
N LEU A 712 30.66 -11.90 -33.75
CA LEU A 712 29.33 -11.69 -33.15
C LEU A 712 28.28 -11.20 -34.18
N ARG A 713 28.70 -10.45 -35.21
CA ARG A 713 27.82 -10.04 -36.32
C ARG A 713 27.54 -11.18 -37.30
N GLN A 714 28.47 -12.10 -37.50
CA GLN A 714 28.26 -13.29 -38.33
C GLN A 714 27.30 -14.29 -37.66
N GLU A 715 27.47 -14.56 -36.37
CA GLU A 715 26.55 -15.41 -35.58
C GLU A 715 25.11 -14.85 -35.61
N ARG A 716 24.94 -13.53 -35.44
CA ARG A 716 23.60 -12.90 -35.54
C ARG A 716 22.99 -12.96 -36.94
N ARG A 717 23.82 -13.00 -38.00
CA ARG A 717 23.34 -13.16 -39.38
C ARG A 717 22.92 -14.60 -39.66
N GLU A 718 23.64 -15.59 -39.13
CA GLU A 718 23.26 -17.00 -39.24
C GLU A 718 22.00 -17.32 -38.43
N GLN A 719 21.84 -16.77 -37.23
CA GLN A 719 20.60 -16.92 -36.45
C GLN A 719 19.38 -16.37 -37.19
N ARG A 720 19.48 -15.17 -37.78
CA ARG A 720 18.40 -14.59 -38.59
C ARG A 720 18.11 -15.38 -39.86
N ARG A 721 19.10 -16.09 -40.41
CA ARG A 721 18.92 -16.94 -41.59
C ARG A 721 18.15 -18.21 -41.23
N LYS A 722 18.48 -18.83 -40.08
CA LYS A 722 17.76 -19.98 -39.53
C LYS A 722 16.32 -19.65 -39.11
N GLU A 723 16.07 -18.46 -38.54
CA GLU A 723 14.70 -18.01 -38.24
C GLU A 723 13.84 -17.86 -39.51
N LYS A 724 14.41 -17.32 -40.59
CA LYS A 724 13.69 -17.18 -41.87
C LYS A 724 13.44 -18.52 -42.58
N GLU A 725 14.33 -19.49 -42.44
CA GLU A 725 14.11 -20.84 -42.95
C GLU A 725 13.00 -21.55 -42.17
N LEU A 726 12.93 -21.34 -40.85
CA LEU A 726 11.87 -21.87 -39.99
C LEU A 726 10.51 -21.24 -40.30
N GLU A 727 10.46 -19.91 -40.54
CA GLU A 727 9.23 -19.23 -41.00
C GLU A 727 8.74 -19.76 -42.35
N LYS A 728 9.63 -19.99 -43.32
CA LYS A 728 9.26 -20.58 -44.62
C LYS A 728 8.74 -22.01 -44.50
N GLN A 729 9.33 -22.83 -43.62
CA GLN A 729 8.83 -24.18 -43.35
C GLN A 729 7.45 -24.16 -42.69
N LEU A 730 7.20 -23.20 -41.79
CA LEU A 730 5.90 -22.99 -41.17
C LEU A 730 4.84 -22.50 -42.17
N GLU A 731 5.20 -21.65 -43.12
CA GLU A 731 4.30 -21.22 -44.21
C GLU A 731 3.97 -22.38 -45.17
N GLN A 732 4.96 -23.18 -45.58
CA GLN A 732 4.72 -24.38 -46.41
C GLN A 732 3.87 -25.45 -45.70
N SER A 733 3.94 -25.53 -44.37
CA SER A 733 3.10 -26.46 -43.60
C SER A 733 1.63 -26.02 -43.53
N LYS A 734 1.32 -24.74 -43.78
CA LYS A 734 -0.04 -24.19 -43.81
C LYS A 734 -0.71 -24.27 -45.19
N GLU A 735 0.07 -24.37 -46.27
CA GLU A 735 -0.49 -24.54 -47.63
C GLU A 735 -0.81 -26.00 -47.96
N ASN A 736 -0.27 -26.96 -47.21
CA ASN A 736 -0.53 -28.39 -47.36
C ASN A 736 -1.54 -28.97 -46.35
N SER A 737 -2.30 -28.11 -45.64
CA SER A 737 -3.33 -28.48 -44.66
C SER A 737 -4.73 -28.09 -45.09
#